data_AF-A0A1Q6WW73-F1
#
_entry.id   AF-A0A1Q6WW73-F1
#
_cell.length_a   1.000
_cell.length_b   1.000
_cell.length_c   1.000
_cell.angle_alpha   90.00
_cell.angle_beta   90.00
_cell.angle_gamma   90.00
#
_symmetry.space_group_name_H-M   'P 1'
#
loop_
_entity.id
_entity.type
_entity.pdbx_description
1 polymer ?
#
loop_
_entity_poly.entity_id
_entity_poly.type
_entity_poly.pdbx_seq_one_letter_code
_entity_poly.pdbx_strand_id
1 'polypeptide(L)'
;MNLREITLSIVLAGISAAAAIAQAPQEQLSEPKSASSLNDSARADAYYNFTMGHIYEQQYEATSNAEYATKAIEAYKKAYALDPKSQVIGERLAEMYWKAQRIHDAVAEAQEILKRDPDNVQSRRLLGRIYLRSLGDVSSSNGQPETVNRAIEQYREINRLDPSDTESALWLARLYRLKNEHDKAEQVLRSILKTDPESEPTVEQLTQLLMDEGKSAEAVTLLESITAHSPSAVLLDLLGDAYTQTHELAKAEAAYRQAVDLDPSEPSHQRGLGQTLLAEEKYSEALKVYQKLSDVMPDDSDVYLRIAQIYRELHQLDKAEENLVKARQYAPGSLEVMYNEAMLYQAQGRYEDAIRVLSDAVTGIKGQSPAVPSRRRSLAILYQQLGQLYRDTQNYQAAIYTFEELGHLGEEEDRRARMLIMDTYRAAKDLSKALQTGKEALAKYPADPSIRTSHALLLGENGQTDDAVKMLRAQLHGDTSDREAYLNIAQVYERGRHYKEAEEAAHAAEVLPGQPRENEMVWFLLGAIYERQKFFDKAEEQFKKVLAVNPKNAPVLNYYGYMLGDLGIRLDEAEALVQQALKEDPYNGAYLDSLGWIYFKENKLGASESTLRKAVERERHDATIHSHLGDLYAKLGRGDLAAAEWEKSLVEWRRSLPADLEADKVAELEKKLSQSKHRVAQKSTTSVAKP
;
A
#
# COMPACT_ATOMS: atom_id res chain seq x y z
N MET A 1 25.39 -12.66 -52.54
CA MET A 1 24.63 -12.62 -53.82
C MET A 1 24.56 -11.16 -54.24
N ASN A 2 25.23 -10.82 -55.36
CA ASN A 2 25.20 -9.60 -56.20
C ASN A 2 25.46 -8.23 -55.53
N LEU A 3 26.63 -7.56 -55.63
CA LEU A 3 27.42 -7.00 -56.78
C LEU A 3 26.72 -5.90 -57.61
N ARG A 4 27.23 -4.65 -57.48
CA ARG A 4 27.61 -3.64 -58.53
C ARG A 4 27.87 -2.29 -57.82
N GLU A 5 29.11 -1.84 -57.60
CA GLU A 5 30.03 -1.13 -58.53
C GLU A 5 29.36 -0.09 -59.46
N ILE A 6 29.70 1.20 -59.29
CA ILE A 6 30.31 2.07 -60.33
C ILE A 6 31.23 3.12 -59.66
N THR A 7 32.46 3.13 -60.16
CA THR A 7 33.63 4.00 -59.97
C THR A 7 33.61 5.30 -60.81
N LEU A 8 34.23 6.38 -60.31
CA LEU A 8 35.18 7.28 -61.02
C LEU A 8 35.72 8.32 -60.00
N SER A 9 36.98 8.45 -59.57
CA SER A 9 38.36 8.37 -60.10
C SER A 9 38.94 9.66 -60.73
N ILE A 10 39.91 10.24 -59.97
CA ILE A 10 41.19 10.86 -60.40
C ILE A 10 41.07 12.33 -60.90
N VAL A 11 41.88 13.34 -60.54
CA VAL A 11 43.36 13.49 -60.66
C VAL A 11 43.92 14.54 -59.68
N LEU A 12 45.12 14.23 -59.16
CA LEU A 12 46.09 15.09 -58.47
C LEU A 12 47.14 15.62 -59.48
N ALA A 13 47.56 16.89 -59.37
CA ALA A 13 48.88 17.48 -59.72
C ALA A 13 48.69 19.02 -59.85
N GLY A 14 49.57 19.94 -59.44
CA GLY A 14 50.99 19.89 -59.16
C GLY A 14 51.75 20.87 -60.08
N ILE A 15 52.31 21.93 -59.47
CA ILE A 15 53.58 22.61 -59.82
C ILE A 15 53.59 23.89 -60.74
N SER A 16 54.32 24.89 -60.22
CA SER A 16 55.18 25.95 -60.80
C SER A 16 54.64 27.17 -61.56
N ALA A 17 54.85 28.34 -60.93
CA ALA A 17 55.65 29.51 -61.36
C ALA A 17 55.67 29.93 -62.85
N ALA A 18 55.30 31.19 -63.12
CA ALA A 18 56.20 32.26 -63.61
C ALA A 18 55.39 33.52 -63.95
N ALA A 19 55.96 34.68 -63.60
CA ALA A 19 55.42 36.00 -63.86
C ALA A 19 55.60 36.45 -65.33
N ALA A 20 54.65 37.22 -65.86
CA ALA A 20 54.91 38.24 -66.87
C ALA A 20 53.78 39.29 -66.88
N ILE A 21 54.23 40.55 -66.91
CA ILE A 21 53.50 41.80 -66.72
C ILE A 21 52.85 42.26 -68.04
N ALA A 22 51.63 42.80 -67.97
CA ALA A 22 51.16 43.83 -68.89
C ALA A 22 50.16 44.77 -68.18
N GLN A 23 50.49 46.06 -68.20
CA GLN A 23 49.81 47.19 -67.54
C GLN A 23 48.63 47.72 -68.36
N ALA A 24 47.53 48.11 -67.68
CA ALA A 24 46.72 49.33 -67.89
C ALA A 24 45.46 49.31 -66.99
N PRO A 25 44.86 50.46 -66.64
CA PRO A 25 45.37 51.63 -65.92
C PRO A 25 44.81 51.70 -64.47
N GLN A 26 45.48 52.45 -63.61
CA GLN A 26 45.08 52.74 -62.23
C GLN A 26 43.75 53.51 -62.16
N GLU A 27 42.71 52.87 -61.63
CA GLU A 27 41.69 53.55 -60.84
C GLU A 27 41.99 53.31 -59.36
N GLN A 28 42.03 54.41 -58.60
CA GLN A 28 42.32 54.42 -57.16
C GLN A 28 41.28 53.59 -56.39
N LEU A 29 41.64 52.35 -56.08
CA LEU A 29 41.02 51.58 -55.00
C LEU A 29 41.69 52.00 -53.69
N SER A 30 41.03 52.87 -52.95
CA SER A 30 41.31 53.13 -51.54
C SER A 30 41.21 51.82 -50.75
N GLU A 31 42.21 51.57 -49.90
CA GLU A 31 42.36 50.40 -49.02
C GLU A 31 41.07 50.03 -48.25
N PRO A 32 40.84 48.74 -47.97
CA PRO A 32 39.82 48.32 -47.02
C PRO A 32 40.27 48.68 -45.60
N LYS A 33 39.59 49.64 -44.96
CA LYS A 33 39.78 49.93 -43.54
C LYS A 33 39.35 48.73 -42.69
N SER A 34 40.33 48.13 -42.04
CA SER A 34 40.20 47.21 -40.91
C SER A 34 39.68 47.90 -39.65
N ALA A 35 38.89 47.15 -38.88
CA ALA A 35 38.74 47.18 -37.41
C ALA A 35 38.27 48.47 -36.71
N SER A 36 37.02 48.46 -36.23
CA SER A 36 36.54 49.33 -35.15
C SER A 36 36.98 48.75 -33.80
N SER A 37 38.10 49.24 -33.26
CA SER A 37 38.49 49.06 -31.86
C SER A 37 37.73 50.07 -30.98
N LEU A 38 37.17 49.63 -29.86
CA LEU A 38 36.67 50.51 -28.79
C LEU A 38 37.70 51.63 -28.51
N ASN A 39 37.25 52.88 -28.43
CA ASN A 39 38.09 54.01 -28.01
C ASN A 39 38.59 53.76 -26.57
N ASP A 40 39.90 53.90 -26.31
CA ASP A 40 40.52 53.52 -25.02
C ASP A 40 39.85 54.19 -23.80
N SER A 41 39.29 55.40 -23.98
CA SER A 41 38.50 56.10 -22.95
C SER A 41 37.20 55.35 -22.60
N ALA A 42 36.46 54.86 -23.59
CA ALA A 42 35.19 54.17 -23.36
C ALA A 42 35.40 52.81 -22.67
N ARG A 43 36.53 52.14 -22.96
CA ARG A 43 36.92 50.90 -22.27
C ARG A 43 37.26 51.15 -20.81
N ALA A 44 38.02 52.21 -20.50
CA ALA A 44 38.34 52.59 -19.12
C ALA A 44 37.07 52.93 -18.32
N ASP A 45 36.15 53.69 -18.93
CA ASP A 45 34.86 54.03 -18.31
C ASP A 45 33.98 52.80 -18.07
N ALA A 46 33.99 51.82 -18.98
CA ALA A 46 33.26 50.56 -18.80
C ALA A 46 33.80 49.76 -17.59
N TYR A 47 35.12 49.64 -17.46
CA TYR A 47 35.75 48.97 -16.31
C TYR A 47 35.50 49.69 -14.99
N TYR A 48 35.55 51.02 -14.98
CA TYR A 48 35.23 51.82 -13.80
C TYR A 48 33.80 51.55 -13.33
N ASN A 49 32.82 51.67 -14.24
CA ASN A 49 31.41 51.46 -13.91
C ASN A 49 31.12 50.01 -13.50
N PHE A 50 31.77 49.02 -14.13
CA PHE A 50 31.65 47.62 -13.73
C PHE A 50 32.18 47.39 -12.31
N THR A 51 33.35 47.96 -11.98
CA THR A 51 33.95 47.84 -10.64
C THR A 51 33.07 48.51 -9.58
N MET A 52 32.52 49.70 -9.88
CA MET A 52 31.56 50.35 -9.00
C MET A 52 30.30 49.52 -8.81
N GLY A 53 29.78 48.91 -9.87
CA GLY A 53 28.66 47.97 -9.79
C GLY A 53 28.93 46.82 -8.83
N HIS A 54 30.11 46.22 -8.91
CA HIS A 54 30.52 45.13 -8.02
C HIS A 54 30.67 45.56 -6.56
N ILE A 55 31.25 46.74 -6.31
CA ILE A 55 31.35 47.30 -4.95
C ILE A 55 29.95 47.49 -4.34
N TYR A 56 29.01 48.05 -5.10
CA TYR A 56 27.64 48.24 -4.63
C TYR A 56 26.88 46.91 -4.47
N GLU A 57 27.14 45.92 -5.32
CA GLU A 57 26.61 44.56 -5.16
C GLU A 57 27.06 43.96 -3.83
N GLN A 58 28.36 44.02 -3.50
CA GLN A 58 28.88 43.53 -2.22
C GLN A 58 28.28 44.26 -1.01
N GLN A 59 28.08 45.58 -1.12
CA GLN A 59 27.41 46.36 -0.08
C GLN A 59 25.94 45.94 0.10
N TYR A 60 25.24 45.67 -1.01
CA TYR A 60 23.88 45.13 -0.95
C TYR A 60 23.85 43.75 -0.28
N GLU A 61 24.77 42.85 -0.62
CA GLU A 61 24.86 41.53 0.01
C GLU A 61 25.13 41.63 1.52
N ALA A 62 25.99 42.57 1.93
CA ALA A 62 26.34 42.76 3.33
C ALA A 62 25.22 43.42 4.15
N THR A 63 24.43 44.34 3.58
CA THR A 63 23.48 45.16 4.35
C THR A 63 22.01 44.97 3.97
N SER A 64 21.72 44.25 2.88
CA SER A 64 20.38 44.14 2.27
C SER A 64 19.67 45.48 2.01
N ASN A 65 20.44 46.58 1.85
CA ASN A 65 19.87 47.91 1.64
C ASN A 65 19.58 48.12 0.16
N ALA A 66 18.29 48.31 -0.18
CA ALA A 66 17.82 48.49 -1.54
C ALA A 66 18.52 49.64 -2.31
N GLU A 67 19.01 50.67 -1.62
CA GLU A 67 19.77 51.76 -2.26
C GLU A 67 21.04 51.25 -2.95
N TYR A 68 21.76 50.31 -2.32
CA TYR A 68 22.95 49.71 -2.92
C TYR A 68 22.60 48.80 -4.10
N ALA A 69 21.47 48.09 -4.06
CA ALA A 69 20.97 47.35 -5.22
C ALA A 69 20.69 48.28 -6.41
N THR A 70 20.03 49.42 -6.18
CA THR A 70 19.79 50.41 -7.24
C THR A 70 21.10 50.95 -7.81
N LYS A 71 22.06 51.33 -6.95
CA LYS A 71 23.39 51.82 -7.37
C LYS A 71 24.17 50.77 -8.18
N ALA A 72 24.13 49.51 -7.75
CA ALA A 72 24.76 48.39 -8.45
C ALA A 72 24.16 48.22 -9.86
N ILE A 73 22.84 48.17 -9.96
CA ILE A 73 22.12 48.06 -11.24
C ILE A 73 22.46 49.23 -12.16
N GLU A 74 22.43 50.47 -11.67
CA GLU A 74 22.76 51.65 -12.47
C GLU A 74 24.20 51.64 -12.98
N ALA A 75 25.15 51.26 -12.13
CA ALA A 75 26.56 51.16 -12.50
C ALA A 75 26.78 50.05 -13.54
N TYR A 76 26.17 48.87 -13.36
CA TYR A 76 26.22 47.80 -14.36
C TYR A 76 25.54 48.19 -15.68
N LYS A 77 24.41 48.90 -15.66
CA LYS A 77 23.77 49.42 -16.88
C LYS A 77 24.67 50.41 -17.63
N LYS A 78 25.36 51.31 -16.92
CA LYS A 78 26.32 52.25 -17.53
C LYS A 78 27.49 51.49 -18.16
N ALA A 79 28.04 50.51 -17.45
CA ALA A 79 29.11 49.65 -17.97
C ALA A 79 28.65 48.90 -19.24
N TYR A 80 27.44 48.37 -19.23
CA TYR A 80 26.90 47.60 -20.35
C TYR A 80 26.54 48.47 -21.56
N ALA A 81 26.13 49.73 -21.34
CA ALA A 81 25.91 50.68 -22.43
C ALA A 81 27.23 51.05 -23.16
N LEU A 82 28.36 51.06 -22.43
CA LEU A 82 29.69 51.35 -22.96
C LEU A 82 30.32 50.13 -23.64
N ASP A 83 30.00 48.92 -23.19
CA ASP A 83 30.39 47.67 -23.84
C ASP A 83 29.20 46.68 -23.96
N PRO A 84 28.30 46.87 -24.93
CA PRO A 84 27.09 46.05 -25.10
C PRO A 84 27.36 44.61 -25.53
N LYS A 85 28.61 44.28 -25.88
CA LYS A 85 29.02 42.93 -26.28
C LYS A 85 29.61 42.13 -25.13
N SER A 86 29.88 42.76 -23.97
CA SER A 86 30.43 42.09 -22.81
C SER A 86 29.40 41.21 -22.13
N GLN A 87 29.58 39.90 -22.26
CA GLN A 87 28.74 38.89 -21.60
C GLN A 87 28.82 39.00 -20.08
N VAL A 88 30.03 39.21 -19.54
CA VAL A 88 30.28 39.30 -18.09
C VAL A 88 29.48 40.43 -17.45
N ILE A 89 29.37 41.59 -18.10
CA ILE A 89 28.62 42.73 -17.57
C ILE A 89 27.11 42.44 -17.61
N GLY A 90 26.62 41.88 -18.73
CA GLY A 90 25.22 41.47 -18.87
C GLY A 90 24.81 40.42 -17.83
N GLU A 91 25.63 39.39 -17.62
CA GLU A 91 25.41 38.34 -16.62
C GLU A 91 25.30 38.92 -15.21
N ARG A 92 26.23 39.81 -14.83
CA ARG A 92 26.20 40.47 -13.51
C ARG A 92 25.00 41.38 -13.34
N LEU A 93 24.59 42.08 -14.39
CA LEU A 93 23.38 42.90 -14.37
C LEU A 93 22.13 42.04 -14.16
N ALA A 94 22.00 40.92 -14.89
CA ALA A 94 20.88 39.99 -14.75
C ALA A 94 20.83 39.35 -13.35
N GLU A 95 21.97 38.90 -12.82
CA GLU A 95 22.08 38.35 -11.46
C GLU A 95 21.68 39.40 -10.40
N MET A 96 22.12 40.65 -10.58
CA MET A 96 21.78 41.74 -9.67
C MET A 96 20.28 42.08 -9.72
N TYR A 97 19.64 42.05 -10.90
CA TYR A 97 18.18 42.18 -10.99
C TYR A 97 17.47 41.09 -10.18
N TRP A 98 17.92 39.84 -10.28
CA TRP A 98 17.33 38.74 -9.52
C TRP A 98 17.51 38.91 -8.01
N LYS A 99 18.72 39.24 -7.55
CA LYS A 99 19.03 39.53 -6.13
C LYS A 99 18.18 40.68 -5.58
N ALA A 100 17.87 41.68 -6.40
CA ALA A 100 17.01 42.82 -6.06
C ALA A 100 15.50 42.50 -6.17
N GLN A 101 15.11 41.24 -6.34
CA GLN A 101 13.71 40.79 -6.52
C GLN A 101 13.02 41.37 -7.78
N ARG A 102 13.79 41.87 -8.75
CA ARG A 102 13.30 42.38 -10.04
C ARG A 102 13.27 41.24 -11.07
N ILE A 103 12.40 40.26 -10.83
CA ILE A 103 12.36 38.98 -11.57
C ILE A 103 12.13 39.20 -13.08
N HIS A 104 11.21 40.08 -13.46
CA HIS A 104 10.93 40.35 -14.88
C HIS A 104 12.15 40.92 -15.62
N ASP A 105 12.89 41.84 -14.99
CA ASP A 105 14.08 42.43 -15.58
C ASP A 105 15.21 41.40 -15.69
N ALA A 106 15.39 40.55 -14.67
CA ALA A 106 16.37 39.47 -14.69
C ALA A 106 16.12 38.48 -15.83
N VAL A 107 14.86 38.05 -16.00
CA VAL A 107 14.48 37.14 -17.09
C VAL A 107 14.69 37.78 -18.46
N ALA A 108 14.26 39.04 -18.64
CA ALA A 108 14.40 39.74 -19.90
C ALA A 108 15.88 39.92 -20.30
N GLU A 109 16.73 40.31 -19.36
CA GLU A 109 18.17 40.48 -19.59
C GLU A 109 18.84 39.15 -19.92
N ALA A 110 18.58 38.10 -19.13
CA ALA A 110 19.15 36.77 -19.39
C ALA A 110 18.71 36.18 -20.74
N GLN A 111 17.45 36.40 -21.15
CA GLN A 111 16.97 35.99 -22.47
C GLN A 111 17.63 36.78 -23.60
N GLU A 112 17.89 38.07 -23.40
CA GLU A 112 18.58 38.89 -24.40
C GLU A 112 20.04 38.46 -24.58
N ILE A 113 20.72 38.06 -23.50
CA ILE A 113 22.05 37.44 -23.56
C ILE A 113 21.98 36.15 -24.39
N LEU A 114 21.01 35.27 -24.13
CA LEU A 114 20.86 34.01 -24.86
C LEU A 114 20.49 34.14 -26.34
N LYS A 115 19.87 35.26 -26.76
CA LYS A 115 19.66 35.54 -28.19
C LYS A 115 20.97 35.81 -28.94
N ARG A 116 21.96 36.37 -28.24
CA ARG A 116 23.27 36.74 -28.82
C ARG A 116 24.26 35.59 -28.69
N ASP A 117 24.21 34.90 -27.55
CA ASP A 117 25.01 33.72 -27.26
C ASP A 117 24.13 32.61 -26.67
N PRO A 118 23.57 31.73 -27.52
CA PRO A 118 22.78 30.60 -27.07
C PRO A 118 23.52 29.62 -26.15
N ASP A 119 24.85 29.63 -26.11
CA ASP A 119 25.64 28.68 -25.34
C ASP A 119 26.11 29.27 -23.98
N ASN A 120 25.59 30.44 -23.58
CA ASN A 120 25.93 31.07 -22.31
C ASN A 120 25.35 30.32 -21.09
N VAL A 121 26.17 29.46 -20.47
CA VAL A 121 25.76 28.59 -19.34
C VAL A 121 25.29 29.39 -18.12
N GLN A 122 25.92 30.52 -17.80
CA GLN A 122 25.57 31.31 -16.60
C GLN A 122 24.17 31.91 -16.70
N SER A 123 23.80 32.46 -17.87
CA SER A 123 22.47 33.00 -18.12
C SER A 123 21.41 31.90 -18.11
N ARG A 124 21.73 30.72 -18.66
CA ARG A 124 20.84 29.54 -18.55
C ARG A 124 20.64 29.11 -17.11
N ARG A 125 21.70 29.07 -16.29
CA ARG A 125 21.64 28.70 -14.87
C ARG A 125 20.80 29.70 -14.07
N LEU A 126 20.96 31.00 -14.33
CA LEU A 126 20.11 32.04 -13.72
C LEU A 126 18.64 31.82 -14.06
N LEU A 127 18.29 31.64 -15.34
CA LEU A 127 16.92 31.36 -15.76
C LEU A 127 16.37 30.07 -15.14
N GLY A 128 17.17 28.99 -15.12
CA GLY A 128 16.82 27.73 -14.48
C GLY A 128 16.49 27.88 -12.99
N ARG A 129 17.32 28.61 -12.23
CA ARG A 129 17.07 28.92 -10.81
C ARG A 129 15.83 29.79 -10.60
N ILE A 130 15.61 30.80 -11.45
CA ILE A 130 14.41 31.64 -11.41
C ILE A 130 13.16 30.78 -11.61
N TYR A 131 13.15 29.93 -12.64
CA TYR A 131 12.01 29.07 -12.92
C TYR A 131 11.77 28.05 -11.81
N LEU A 132 12.80 27.40 -11.27
CA LEU A 132 12.65 26.51 -10.11
C LEU A 132 12.03 27.21 -8.90
N ARG A 133 12.51 28.40 -8.54
CA ARG A 133 11.97 29.16 -7.41
C ARG A 133 10.49 29.49 -7.61
N SER A 134 10.10 29.85 -8.83
CA SER A 134 8.69 30.14 -9.15
C SER A 134 7.77 28.92 -9.08
N LEU A 135 8.30 27.69 -9.05
CA LEU A 135 7.50 26.49 -8.77
C LEU A 135 7.17 26.32 -7.27
N GLY A 136 8.01 26.86 -6.39
CA GLY A 136 7.83 26.78 -4.92
C GLY A 136 6.89 27.86 -4.33
N ASP A 137 6.65 28.97 -5.04
CA ASP A 137 5.70 30.01 -4.62
C ASP A 137 4.26 29.59 -5.01
N VAL A 138 3.60 28.89 -4.10
CA VAL A 138 2.27 28.28 -4.28
C VAL A 138 1.16 29.34 -4.31
N SER A 139 0.71 29.73 -5.50
CA SER A 139 -0.60 30.38 -5.71
C SER A 139 -1.17 30.34 -7.14
N SER A 140 -0.55 29.65 -8.11
CA SER A 140 -1.09 29.65 -9.49
C SER A 140 -1.02 28.28 -10.16
N SER A 141 -2.14 27.55 -10.10
CA SER A 141 -2.37 26.26 -10.76
C SER A 141 -2.44 26.33 -12.30
N ASN A 142 -2.47 27.54 -12.90
CA ASN A 142 -2.63 27.70 -14.35
C ASN A 142 -1.31 27.92 -15.13
N GLY A 143 -0.17 28.11 -14.45
CA GLY A 143 1.15 28.38 -15.08
C GLY A 143 2.26 27.36 -14.79
N GLN A 144 1.96 26.34 -13.98
CA GLN A 144 2.90 25.30 -13.55
C GLN A 144 3.51 24.51 -14.72
N PRO A 145 2.75 24.02 -15.72
CA PRO A 145 3.32 23.17 -16.79
C PRO A 145 4.30 23.92 -17.71
N GLU A 146 4.00 25.19 -18.02
CA GLU A 146 4.87 26.01 -18.87
C GLU A 146 6.17 26.38 -18.16
N THR A 147 6.08 26.71 -16.87
CA THR A 147 7.26 27.04 -16.04
C THR A 147 8.19 25.83 -15.88
N VAL A 148 7.63 24.64 -15.65
CA VAL A 148 8.41 23.38 -15.63
C VAL A 148 9.11 23.15 -16.98
N ASN A 149 8.42 23.34 -18.11
CA ASN A 149 9.04 23.18 -19.43
C ASN A 149 10.18 24.17 -19.67
N ARG A 150 10.03 25.43 -19.26
CA ARG A 150 11.10 26.44 -19.37
C ARG A 150 12.29 26.09 -18.49
N ALA A 151 12.07 25.58 -17.27
CA ALA A 151 13.14 25.10 -16.40
C ALA A 151 13.88 23.90 -17.03
N ILE A 152 13.14 22.90 -17.53
CA ILE A 152 13.69 21.72 -18.23
C ILE A 152 14.56 22.17 -19.42
N GLU A 153 14.08 23.11 -20.22
CA GLU A 153 14.84 23.63 -21.37
C GLU A 153 16.20 24.18 -20.92
N GLN A 154 16.24 25.00 -19.87
CA GLN A 154 17.50 25.58 -19.39
C GLN A 154 18.47 24.51 -18.89
N TYR A 155 18.01 23.61 -18.00
CA TYR A 155 18.88 22.57 -17.45
C TYR A 155 19.30 21.52 -18.48
N ARG A 156 18.47 21.23 -19.50
CA ARG A 156 18.84 20.36 -20.62
C ARG A 156 19.98 20.97 -21.44
N GLU A 157 19.90 22.26 -21.76
CA GLU A 157 20.97 22.92 -22.50
C GLU A 157 22.24 23.07 -21.65
N ILE A 158 22.13 23.33 -20.33
CA ILE A 158 23.29 23.31 -19.43
C ILE A 158 23.95 21.93 -19.45
N ASN A 159 23.19 20.85 -19.29
CA ASN A 159 23.72 19.48 -19.33
C ASN A 159 24.34 19.11 -20.69
N ARG A 160 23.88 19.70 -21.80
CA ARG A 160 24.50 19.54 -23.12
C ARG A 160 25.85 20.27 -23.22
N LEU A 161 25.94 21.47 -22.65
CA LEU A 161 27.09 22.36 -22.75
C LEU A 161 28.19 22.03 -21.74
N ASP A 162 27.79 21.64 -20.54
CA ASP A 162 28.65 21.23 -19.44
C ASP A 162 28.12 19.93 -18.83
N PRO A 163 28.43 18.77 -19.43
CA PRO A 163 28.05 17.47 -18.89
C PRO A 163 28.67 17.13 -17.54
N SER A 164 29.62 17.93 -17.05
CA SER A 164 30.25 17.75 -15.73
C SER A 164 29.50 18.49 -14.60
N ASP A 165 28.52 19.34 -14.94
CA ASP A 165 27.66 20.01 -13.98
C ASP A 165 26.59 19.04 -13.43
N THR A 166 27.02 18.19 -12.49
CA THR A 166 26.16 17.21 -11.82
C THR A 166 24.98 17.87 -11.11
N GLU A 167 25.14 19.08 -10.54
CA GLU A 167 24.06 19.78 -9.86
C GLU A 167 22.91 20.10 -10.84
N SER A 168 23.24 20.68 -11.99
CA SER A 168 22.27 20.98 -13.05
C SER A 168 21.62 19.71 -13.62
N ALA A 169 22.39 18.63 -13.77
CA ALA A 169 21.87 17.34 -14.22
C ALA A 169 20.90 16.69 -13.21
N LEU A 170 21.19 16.77 -11.91
CA LEU A 170 20.26 16.33 -10.85
C LEU A 170 18.95 17.13 -10.87
N TRP A 171 19.02 18.46 -11.04
CA TRP A 171 17.82 19.28 -11.19
C TRP A 171 17.00 18.90 -12.43
N LEU A 172 17.66 18.61 -13.56
CA LEU A 172 17.01 18.13 -14.78
C LEU A 172 16.26 16.81 -14.53
N ALA A 173 16.88 15.86 -13.83
CA ALA A 173 16.25 14.59 -13.49
C ALA A 173 15.01 14.77 -12.60
N ARG A 174 15.09 15.62 -11.56
CA ARG A 174 13.94 15.96 -10.70
C ARG A 174 12.79 16.57 -11.48
N LEU A 175 13.09 17.48 -12.41
CA LEU A 175 12.09 18.12 -13.27
C LEU A 175 11.43 17.14 -14.23
N TYR A 176 12.19 16.18 -14.78
CA TYR A 176 11.62 15.09 -15.58
C TYR A 176 10.70 14.19 -14.75
N ARG A 177 11.09 13.82 -13.52
CA ARG A 177 10.25 13.06 -12.60
C ARG A 177 8.96 13.81 -12.24
N LEU A 178 9.03 15.11 -11.95
CA LEU A 178 7.84 15.96 -11.71
C LEU A 178 6.85 15.98 -12.89
N LYS A 179 7.36 15.84 -14.12
CA LYS A 179 6.56 15.78 -15.36
C LYS A 179 6.11 14.37 -15.72
N ASN A 180 6.40 13.36 -14.89
CA ASN A 180 6.22 11.94 -15.18
C ASN A 180 6.98 11.47 -16.44
N GLU A 181 8.09 12.13 -16.80
CA GLU A 181 8.98 11.72 -17.89
C GLU A 181 10.13 10.84 -17.33
N HIS A 182 9.77 9.72 -16.68
CA HIS A 182 10.70 8.90 -15.90
C HIS A 182 11.87 8.34 -16.70
N ASP A 183 11.64 7.87 -17.93
CA ASP A 183 12.71 7.35 -18.81
C ASP A 183 13.85 8.38 -19.01
N LYS A 184 13.49 9.67 -19.14
CA LYS A 184 14.49 10.74 -19.30
C LYS A 184 15.20 11.05 -18.01
N ALA A 185 14.49 11.04 -16.87
CA ALA A 185 15.10 11.19 -15.56
C ALA A 185 16.13 10.09 -15.32
N GLU A 186 15.76 8.84 -15.59
CA GLU A 186 16.64 7.68 -15.47
C GLU A 186 17.87 7.80 -16.37
N GLN A 187 17.69 8.20 -17.64
CA GLN A 187 18.79 8.41 -18.57
C GLN A 187 19.80 9.45 -18.07
N VAL A 188 19.32 10.57 -17.50
CA VAL A 188 20.18 11.62 -16.95
C VAL A 188 20.93 11.11 -15.72
N LEU A 189 20.26 10.46 -14.77
CA LEU A 189 20.89 9.93 -13.56
C LEU A 189 21.94 8.87 -13.87
N ARG A 190 21.65 7.95 -14.79
CA ARG A 190 22.64 6.95 -15.25
C ARG A 190 23.82 7.56 -15.99
N SER A 191 23.64 8.73 -16.63
CA SER A 191 24.76 9.42 -17.27
C SER A 191 25.75 9.98 -16.25
N ILE A 192 25.25 10.49 -15.11
CA ILE A 192 26.07 10.94 -13.98
C ILE A 192 26.83 9.76 -13.37
N LEU A 193 26.16 8.62 -13.13
CA LEU A 193 26.81 7.43 -12.54
C LEU A 193 27.89 6.80 -13.43
N LYS A 194 27.92 7.10 -14.74
CA LYS A 194 29.03 6.68 -15.61
C LYS A 194 30.31 7.45 -15.34
N THR A 195 30.20 8.71 -14.94
CA THR A 195 31.34 9.59 -14.66
C THR A 195 31.71 9.60 -13.19
N ASP A 196 30.72 9.49 -12.31
CA ASP A 196 30.85 9.43 -10.87
C ASP A 196 29.98 8.30 -10.29
N PRO A 197 30.47 7.05 -10.31
CA PRO A 197 29.71 5.89 -9.87
C PRO A 197 29.29 5.93 -8.39
N GLU A 198 29.98 6.70 -7.55
CA GLU A 198 29.77 6.77 -6.11
C GLU A 198 29.04 8.06 -5.67
N SER A 199 28.47 8.82 -6.61
CA SER A 199 27.67 10.01 -6.31
C SER A 199 26.41 9.65 -5.51
N GLU A 200 26.49 9.75 -4.19
CA GLU A 200 25.39 9.46 -3.27
C GLU A 200 24.07 10.16 -3.64
N PRO A 201 24.02 11.47 -3.94
CA PRO A 201 22.77 12.15 -4.32
C PRO A 201 22.16 11.65 -5.64
N THR A 202 22.98 11.06 -6.52
CA THR A 202 22.53 10.45 -7.77
C THR A 202 21.99 9.05 -7.53
N VAL A 203 22.68 8.25 -6.72
CA VAL A 203 22.22 6.91 -6.32
C VAL A 203 20.89 7.03 -5.58
N GLU A 204 20.76 7.95 -4.63
CA GLU A 204 19.50 8.23 -3.92
C GLU A 204 18.35 8.51 -4.89
N GLN A 205 18.52 9.46 -5.81
CA GLN A 205 17.45 9.83 -6.73
C GLN A 205 17.11 8.74 -7.75
N LEU A 206 18.10 7.98 -8.22
CA LEU A 206 17.87 6.87 -9.13
C LEU A 206 17.14 5.74 -8.43
N THR A 207 17.58 5.37 -7.24
CA THR A 207 16.92 4.37 -6.39
C THR A 207 15.46 4.74 -6.15
N GLN A 208 15.20 5.99 -5.74
CA GLN A 208 13.82 6.39 -5.45
C GLN A 208 12.94 6.43 -6.72
N LEU A 209 13.51 6.83 -7.86
CA LEU A 209 12.83 6.72 -9.15
C LEU A 209 12.50 5.25 -9.49
N LEU A 210 13.46 4.34 -9.34
CA LEU A 210 13.27 2.91 -9.60
C LEU A 210 12.18 2.32 -8.68
N MET A 211 12.19 2.68 -7.40
CA MET A 211 11.16 2.26 -6.45
C MET A 211 9.77 2.81 -6.79
N ASP A 212 9.67 4.09 -7.18
CA ASP A 212 8.42 4.72 -7.62
C ASP A 212 7.83 4.01 -8.87
N GLU A 213 8.68 3.44 -9.72
CA GLU A 213 8.30 2.68 -10.92
C GLU A 213 8.07 1.18 -10.66
N GLY A 214 8.21 0.71 -9.42
CA GLY A 214 8.09 -0.71 -9.07
C GLY A 214 9.29 -1.57 -9.54
N LYS A 215 10.40 -0.95 -9.94
CA LYS A 215 11.67 -1.60 -10.30
C LYS A 215 12.55 -1.85 -9.06
N SER A 216 11.97 -2.23 -7.93
CA SER A 216 12.66 -2.33 -6.63
C SER A 216 13.81 -3.35 -6.63
N ALA A 217 13.74 -4.43 -7.42
CA ALA A 217 14.84 -5.39 -7.55
C ALA A 217 16.09 -4.79 -8.22
N GLU A 218 15.91 -3.85 -9.15
CA GLU A 218 17.01 -3.12 -9.75
C GLU A 218 17.61 -2.11 -8.76
N ALA A 219 16.75 -1.44 -7.98
CA ALA A 219 17.18 -0.56 -6.89
C ALA A 219 18.05 -1.31 -5.86
N VAL A 220 17.65 -2.51 -5.46
CA VAL A 220 18.45 -3.40 -4.58
C VAL A 220 19.81 -3.68 -5.20
N THR A 221 19.85 -4.09 -6.46
CA THR A 221 21.13 -4.42 -7.14
C THR A 221 22.07 -3.21 -7.20
N LEU A 222 21.54 -2.03 -7.51
CA LEU A 222 22.29 -0.78 -7.52
C LEU A 222 22.87 -0.49 -6.13
N LEU A 223 22.02 -0.47 -5.10
CA LEU A 223 22.42 -0.14 -3.74
C LEU A 223 23.40 -1.15 -3.13
N GLU A 224 23.19 -2.46 -3.33
CA GLU A 224 24.14 -3.51 -2.90
C GLU A 224 25.54 -3.28 -3.49
N SER A 225 25.61 -2.89 -4.77
CA SER A 225 26.89 -2.66 -5.44
C SER A 225 27.68 -1.47 -4.86
N ILE A 226 26.97 -0.41 -4.46
CA ILE A 226 27.56 0.83 -3.92
C ILE A 226 27.89 0.64 -2.44
N THR A 227 26.93 0.19 -1.63
CA THR A 227 27.10 0.04 -0.17
C THR A 227 28.14 -1.01 0.22
N ALA A 228 28.46 -1.97 -0.66
CA ALA A 228 29.57 -2.90 -0.46
C ALA A 228 30.96 -2.23 -0.36
N HIS A 229 31.12 -1.05 -0.95
CA HIS A 229 32.40 -0.33 -1.01
C HIS A 229 32.36 1.00 -0.25
N SER A 230 31.23 1.71 -0.37
CA SER A 230 31.01 3.06 0.17
C SER A 230 29.68 3.11 0.93
N PRO A 231 29.58 2.46 2.10
CA PRO A 231 28.36 2.48 2.90
C PRO A 231 28.13 3.85 3.54
N SER A 232 26.91 4.36 3.43
CA SER A 232 26.43 5.52 4.17
C SER A 232 25.08 5.20 4.80
N ALA A 233 24.74 5.91 5.88
CA ALA A 233 23.49 5.68 6.61
C ALA A 233 22.26 5.85 5.68
N VAL A 234 22.26 6.89 4.84
CA VAL A 234 21.19 7.18 3.88
C VAL A 234 21.02 6.08 2.83
N LEU A 235 22.12 5.59 2.23
CA LEU A 235 22.02 4.55 1.21
C LEU A 235 21.64 3.19 1.81
N LEU A 236 22.06 2.89 3.03
CA LEU A 236 21.66 1.68 3.76
C LEU A 236 20.19 1.73 4.18
N ASP A 237 19.68 2.90 4.54
CA ASP A 237 18.25 3.13 4.81
C ASP A 237 17.40 2.86 3.57
N LEU A 238 17.78 3.44 2.43
CA LEU A 238 17.13 3.17 1.14
C LEU A 238 17.25 1.70 0.71
N LEU A 239 18.35 1.03 1.05
CA LEU A 239 18.50 -0.41 0.81
C LEU A 239 17.52 -1.21 1.68
N GLY A 240 17.33 -0.79 2.92
CA GLY A 240 16.27 -1.28 3.80
C GLY A 240 14.88 -1.11 3.20
N ASP A 241 14.58 0.08 2.66
CA ASP A 241 13.28 0.35 2.00
C ASP A 241 13.09 -0.54 0.77
N ALA A 242 14.12 -0.67 -0.07
CA ALA A 242 14.08 -1.47 -1.29
C ALA A 242 13.88 -2.96 -0.98
N TYR A 243 14.59 -3.50 0.02
CA TYR A 243 14.36 -4.88 0.50
C TYR A 243 12.97 -5.07 1.10
N THR A 244 12.44 -4.06 1.79
CA THR A 244 11.07 -4.12 2.34
C THR A 244 10.05 -4.21 1.21
N GLN A 245 10.22 -3.46 0.11
CA GLN A 245 9.37 -3.55 -1.08
C GLN A 245 9.50 -4.89 -1.84
N THR A 246 10.69 -5.51 -1.83
CA THR A 246 10.88 -6.86 -2.40
C THR A 246 10.50 -8.00 -1.44
N HIS A 247 9.95 -7.68 -0.26
CA HIS A 247 9.59 -8.61 0.81
C HIS A 247 10.78 -9.42 1.38
N GLU A 248 12.00 -8.92 1.23
CA GLU A 248 13.22 -9.50 1.80
C GLU A 248 13.50 -8.95 3.22
N LEU A 249 12.53 -9.15 4.13
CA LEU A 249 12.50 -8.47 5.43
C LEU A 249 13.76 -8.68 6.29
N ALA A 250 14.36 -9.88 6.28
CA ALA A 250 15.57 -10.15 7.04
C ALA A 250 16.80 -9.35 6.53
N LYS A 251 16.87 -9.09 5.21
CA LYS A 251 17.91 -8.24 4.65
C LYS A 251 17.62 -6.76 4.92
N ALA A 252 16.35 -6.36 4.86
CA ALA A 252 15.93 -5.02 5.25
C ALA A 252 16.34 -4.71 6.69
N GLU A 253 16.09 -5.64 7.62
CA GLU A 253 16.48 -5.51 9.03
C GLU A 253 17.99 -5.27 9.16
N ALA A 254 18.81 -6.08 8.47
CA ALA A 254 20.26 -5.95 8.50
C ALA A 254 20.74 -4.59 7.97
N ALA A 255 20.14 -4.10 6.87
CA ALA A 255 20.47 -2.81 6.28
C ALA A 255 20.11 -1.65 7.22
N TYR A 256 18.89 -1.62 7.78
CA TYR A 256 18.49 -0.58 8.72
C TYR A 256 19.30 -0.60 10.03
N ARG A 257 19.67 -1.79 10.54
CA ARG A 257 20.56 -1.86 11.72
C ARG A 257 21.91 -1.20 11.43
N GLN A 258 22.48 -1.42 10.26
CA GLN A 258 23.72 -0.74 9.87
C GLN A 258 23.52 0.77 9.71
N ALA A 259 22.39 1.21 9.13
CA ALA A 259 22.05 2.64 9.03
C ALA A 259 21.96 3.30 10.42
N VAL A 260 21.27 2.66 11.37
CA VAL A 260 21.15 3.12 12.77
C VAL A 260 22.51 3.11 13.49
N ASP A 261 23.39 2.15 13.21
CA ASP A 261 24.73 2.11 13.80
C ASP A 261 25.64 3.24 13.27
N LEU A 262 25.48 3.64 12.01
CA LEU A 262 26.23 4.74 11.39
C LEU A 262 25.71 6.11 11.81
N ASP A 263 24.38 6.29 11.89
CA ASP A 263 23.74 7.49 12.40
C ASP A 263 22.62 7.16 13.40
N PRO A 264 22.95 7.01 14.69
CA PRO A 264 21.95 6.72 15.71
C PRO A 264 20.97 7.86 16.00
N SER A 265 21.28 9.09 15.54
CA SER A 265 20.51 10.29 15.85
C SER A 265 19.35 10.54 14.89
N GLU A 266 19.42 9.94 13.70
CA GLU A 266 18.43 10.10 12.64
C GLU A 266 17.20 9.19 12.88
N PRO A 267 16.01 9.76 13.17
CA PRO A 267 14.83 8.97 13.53
C PRO A 267 14.27 8.13 12.37
N SER A 268 14.51 8.52 11.11
CA SER A 268 14.02 7.76 9.95
C SER A 268 14.56 6.33 9.92
N HIS A 269 15.85 6.14 10.19
CA HIS A 269 16.50 4.81 10.24
C HIS A 269 15.89 3.90 11.31
N GLN A 270 15.63 4.47 12.49
CA GLN A 270 14.97 3.74 13.58
C GLN A 270 13.52 3.41 13.23
N ARG A 271 12.81 4.30 12.52
CA ARG A 271 11.44 4.03 12.07
C ARG A 271 11.41 2.89 11.04
N GLY A 272 12.30 2.91 10.05
CA GLY A 272 12.47 1.83 9.08
C GLY A 272 12.72 0.49 9.77
N LEU A 273 13.72 0.43 10.68
CA LEU A 273 14.01 -0.76 11.48
C LEU A 273 12.79 -1.24 12.28
N GLY A 274 12.11 -0.32 12.98
CA GLY A 274 10.94 -0.64 13.79
C GLY A 274 9.78 -1.19 12.96
N GLN A 275 9.55 -0.64 11.77
CA GLN A 275 8.53 -1.12 10.83
C GLN A 275 8.88 -2.50 10.25
N THR A 276 10.14 -2.74 9.87
CA THR A 276 10.59 -4.05 9.41
C THR A 276 10.46 -5.11 10.48
N LEU A 277 10.88 -4.82 11.72
CA LEU A 277 10.72 -5.74 12.86
C LEU A 277 9.24 -6.05 13.15
N LEU A 278 8.35 -5.06 12.96
CA LEU A 278 6.90 -5.27 13.04
C LEU A 278 6.39 -6.22 11.95
N ALA A 279 6.84 -6.03 10.70
CA ALA A 279 6.48 -6.88 9.57
C ALA A 279 7.02 -8.31 9.71
N GLU A 280 8.15 -8.49 10.39
CA GLU A 280 8.71 -9.80 10.78
C GLU A 280 8.08 -10.38 12.06
N GLU A 281 7.09 -9.70 12.66
CA GLU A 281 6.43 -10.08 13.91
C GLU A 281 7.39 -10.18 15.12
N LYS A 282 8.56 -9.53 15.04
CA LYS A 282 9.56 -9.42 16.12
C LYS A 282 9.16 -8.33 17.12
N TYR A 283 7.94 -8.44 17.67
CA TYR A 283 7.29 -7.41 18.49
C TYR A 283 8.11 -6.92 19.67
N SER A 284 8.83 -7.81 20.36
CA SER A 284 9.66 -7.43 21.52
C SER A 284 10.87 -6.58 21.15
N GLU A 285 11.43 -6.76 19.96
CA GLU A 285 12.54 -5.93 19.46
C GLU A 285 12.02 -4.62 18.89
N ALA A 286 10.93 -4.67 18.10
CA ALA A 286 10.25 -3.48 17.61
C ALA A 286 9.86 -2.54 18.77
N LEU A 287 9.35 -3.10 19.88
CA LEU A 287 8.98 -2.31 21.06
C LEU A 287 10.16 -1.49 21.60
N LYS A 288 11.36 -2.08 21.66
CA LYS A 288 12.57 -1.39 22.14
C LYS A 288 12.97 -0.25 21.20
N VAL A 289 12.82 -0.46 19.89
CA VAL A 289 13.12 0.57 18.88
C VAL A 289 12.14 1.74 19.02
N TYR A 290 10.83 1.46 19.08
CA TYR A 290 9.83 2.52 19.23
C TYR A 290 9.86 3.22 20.59
N GLN A 291 10.29 2.53 21.66
CA GLN A 291 10.54 3.18 22.95
C GLN A 291 11.67 4.21 22.85
N LYS A 292 12.78 3.89 22.17
CA LYS A 292 13.85 4.87 21.91
C LYS A 292 13.36 6.03 21.05
N LEU A 293 12.56 5.75 20.01
CA LEU A 293 11.93 6.79 19.19
C LEU A 293 11.05 7.71 20.04
N SER A 294 10.33 7.19 21.04
CA SER A 294 9.50 8.00 21.93
C SER A 294 10.30 8.90 22.87
N ASP A 295 11.55 8.53 23.17
CA ASP A 295 12.47 9.39 23.95
C ASP A 295 12.99 10.57 23.10
N VAL A 296 13.21 10.34 21.80
CA VAL A 296 13.73 11.35 20.85
C VAL A 296 12.62 12.24 20.28
N MET A 297 11.44 11.67 20.02
CA MET A 297 10.26 12.35 19.46
C MET A 297 9.06 12.17 20.40
N PRO A 298 9.07 12.83 21.58
CA PRO A 298 8.08 12.60 22.63
C PRO A 298 6.66 13.08 22.27
N ASP A 299 6.51 13.85 21.20
CA ASP A 299 5.26 14.43 20.70
C ASP A 299 4.78 13.81 19.36
N ASP A 300 5.47 12.79 18.83
CA ASP A 300 5.04 12.11 17.61
C ASP A 300 3.97 11.05 17.91
N SER A 301 2.74 11.32 17.44
CA SER A 301 1.61 10.40 17.61
C SER A 301 1.81 9.03 16.96
N ASP A 302 2.54 8.95 15.84
CA ASP A 302 2.76 7.70 15.12
C ASP A 302 3.61 6.74 15.97
N VAL A 303 4.62 7.26 16.68
CA VAL A 303 5.45 6.45 17.58
C VAL A 303 4.59 5.77 18.65
N TYR A 304 3.73 6.51 19.34
CA TYR A 304 2.84 5.93 20.35
C TYR A 304 1.79 4.99 19.75
N LEU A 305 1.33 5.28 18.54
CA LEU A 305 0.40 4.42 17.81
C LEU A 305 1.03 3.06 17.50
N ARG A 306 2.28 3.04 17.01
CA ARG A 306 3.03 1.81 16.75
C ARG A 306 3.34 1.05 18.04
N ILE A 307 3.68 1.74 19.14
CA ILE A 307 3.82 1.10 20.47
C ILE A 307 2.50 0.46 20.91
N ALA A 308 1.37 1.15 20.74
CA ALA A 308 0.05 0.61 21.08
C ALA A 308 -0.29 -0.63 20.25
N GLN A 309 -0.01 -0.59 18.94
CA GLN A 309 -0.14 -1.74 18.05
C GLN A 309 0.72 -2.93 18.53
N ILE A 310 1.99 -2.69 18.85
CA ILE A 310 2.90 -3.73 19.36
C ILE A 310 2.36 -4.35 20.64
N TYR A 311 1.89 -3.54 21.59
CA TYR A 311 1.30 -4.07 22.82
C TYR A 311 -0.01 -4.83 22.57
N ARG A 312 -0.81 -4.44 21.57
CA ARG A 312 -2.01 -5.18 21.17
C ARG A 312 -1.65 -6.57 20.64
N GLU A 313 -0.65 -6.67 19.76
CA GLU A 313 -0.14 -7.96 19.26
C GLU A 313 0.52 -8.81 20.36
N LEU A 314 1.15 -8.17 21.36
CA LEU A 314 1.65 -8.84 22.57
C LEU A 314 0.54 -9.17 23.61
N HIS A 315 -0.73 -8.89 23.28
CA HIS A 315 -1.90 -9.04 24.16
C HIS A 315 -1.81 -8.29 25.50
N GLN A 316 -0.98 -7.25 25.59
CA GLN A 316 -0.87 -6.36 26.75
C GLN A 316 -1.81 -5.17 26.56
N LEU A 317 -3.12 -5.46 26.52
CA LEU A 317 -4.16 -4.50 26.10
C LEU A 317 -4.20 -3.23 26.97
N ASP A 318 -3.89 -3.31 28.26
CA ASP A 318 -3.83 -2.14 29.16
C ASP A 318 -2.73 -1.16 28.74
N LYS A 319 -1.56 -1.67 28.34
CA LYS A 319 -0.44 -0.84 27.86
C LYS A 319 -0.70 -0.31 26.46
N ALA A 320 -1.40 -1.09 25.63
CA ALA A 320 -1.85 -0.60 24.34
C ALA A 320 -2.76 0.61 24.52
N GLU A 321 -3.70 0.56 25.46
CA GLU A 321 -4.62 1.67 25.77
C GLU A 321 -3.87 2.90 26.28
N GLU A 322 -2.92 2.75 27.20
CA GLU A 322 -2.10 3.86 27.71
C GLU A 322 -1.39 4.62 26.57
N ASN A 323 -0.77 3.89 25.64
CA ASN A 323 -0.03 4.51 24.52
C ASN A 323 -0.99 5.11 23.49
N LEU A 324 -2.16 4.52 23.31
CA LEU A 324 -3.15 5.06 22.39
C LEU A 324 -3.79 6.35 22.91
N VAL A 325 -3.92 6.51 24.23
CA VAL A 325 -4.29 7.78 24.86
C VAL A 325 -3.26 8.86 24.55
N LYS A 326 -1.95 8.54 24.61
CA LYS A 326 -0.87 9.47 24.22
C LYS A 326 -0.94 9.81 22.72
N ALA A 327 -1.12 8.82 21.84
CA ALA A 327 -1.26 9.05 20.41
C ALA A 327 -2.41 10.03 20.10
N ARG A 328 -3.56 9.88 20.79
CA ARG A 328 -4.72 10.78 20.66
C ARG A 328 -4.46 12.18 21.22
N GLN A 329 -3.69 12.28 22.30
CA GLN A 329 -3.31 13.57 22.88
C GLN A 329 -2.49 14.39 21.87
N TYR A 330 -1.56 13.76 21.15
CA TYR A 330 -0.70 14.43 20.18
C TYR A 330 -1.34 14.62 18.80
N ALA A 331 -2.29 13.77 18.40
CA ALA A 331 -3.03 13.90 17.15
C ALA A 331 -4.55 13.75 17.34
N PRO A 332 -5.21 14.72 18.01
CA PRO A 332 -6.66 14.67 18.20
C PRO A 332 -7.37 14.75 16.85
N GLY A 333 -8.27 13.80 16.59
CA GLY A 333 -8.99 13.72 15.31
C GLY A 333 -8.27 12.95 14.21
N SER A 334 -7.08 12.39 14.47
CA SER A 334 -6.43 11.47 13.52
C SER A 334 -7.29 10.23 13.31
N LEU A 335 -7.65 9.98 12.05
CA LEU A 335 -8.44 8.82 11.65
C LEU A 335 -7.72 7.50 11.98
N GLU A 336 -6.40 7.48 11.83
CA GLU A 336 -5.58 6.29 12.13
C GLU A 336 -5.60 5.96 13.63
N VAL A 337 -5.54 6.99 14.49
CA VAL A 337 -5.63 6.81 15.94
C VAL A 337 -7.01 6.31 16.35
N MET A 338 -8.07 6.90 15.82
CA MET A 338 -9.45 6.47 16.08
C MET A 338 -9.71 5.03 15.62
N TYR A 339 -9.16 4.66 14.46
CA TYR A 339 -9.26 3.30 13.94
C TYR A 339 -8.57 2.29 14.87
N ASN A 340 -7.33 2.57 15.28
CA ASN A 340 -6.61 1.70 16.22
C ASN A 340 -7.28 1.64 17.60
N GLU A 341 -8.00 2.69 18.00
CA GLU A 341 -8.77 2.69 19.25
C GLU A 341 -9.97 1.76 19.18
N ALA A 342 -10.72 1.81 18.08
CA ALA A 342 -11.79 0.87 17.84
C ALA A 342 -11.26 -0.58 17.84
N MET A 343 -10.16 -0.85 17.14
CA MET A 343 -9.54 -2.18 17.11
C MET A 343 -9.10 -2.66 18.51
N LEU A 344 -8.51 -1.78 19.31
CA LEU A 344 -8.11 -2.11 20.68
C LEU A 344 -9.33 -2.46 21.54
N TYR A 345 -10.39 -1.66 21.49
CA TYR A 345 -11.61 -1.93 22.23
C TYR A 345 -12.30 -3.21 21.76
N GLN A 346 -12.28 -3.51 20.45
CA GLN A 346 -12.72 -4.81 19.93
C GLN A 346 -11.89 -5.97 20.52
N ALA A 347 -10.56 -5.84 20.55
CA ALA A 347 -9.68 -6.85 21.14
C ALA A 347 -9.92 -7.03 22.66
N GLN A 348 -10.33 -5.97 23.36
CA GLN A 348 -10.75 -6.02 24.77
C GLN A 348 -12.19 -6.57 24.96
N GLY A 349 -12.94 -6.81 23.88
CA GLY A 349 -14.36 -7.19 23.93
C GLY A 349 -15.31 -6.03 24.29
N ARG A 350 -14.81 -4.79 24.31
CA ARG A 350 -15.55 -3.55 24.60
C ARG A 350 -16.18 -3.00 23.32
N TYR A 351 -17.07 -3.77 22.70
CA TYR A 351 -17.66 -3.43 21.40
C TYR A 351 -18.44 -2.11 21.41
N GLU A 352 -19.14 -1.79 22.50
CA GLU A 352 -19.88 -0.51 22.62
C GLU A 352 -18.94 0.71 22.63
N ASP A 353 -17.76 0.59 23.24
CA ASP A 353 -16.76 1.65 23.20
C ASP A 353 -16.17 1.81 21.79
N ALA A 354 -15.91 0.70 21.09
CA ALA A 354 -15.47 0.72 19.70
C ALA A 354 -16.52 1.38 18.78
N ILE A 355 -17.80 1.03 18.93
CA ILE A 355 -18.93 1.63 18.19
C ILE A 355 -18.99 3.13 18.46
N ARG A 356 -18.84 3.55 19.72
CA ARG A 356 -18.87 4.96 20.11
C ARG A 356 -17.74 5.75 19.46
N VAL A 357 -16.51 5.25 19.53
CA VAL A 357 -15.34 5.90 18.89
C VAL A 357 -15.56 6.10 17.39
N LEU A 358 -15.99 5.06 16.68
CA LEU A 358 -16.23 5.15 15.23
C LEU A 358 -17.42 6.06 14.91
N SER A 359 -18.49 6.05 15.71
CA SER A 359 -19.65 6.92 15.54
C SER A 359 -19.31 8.40 15.76
N ASP A 360 -18.51 8.70 16.78
CA ASP A 360 -18.02 10.04 17.06
C ASP A 360 -17.11 10.53 15.93
N ALA A 361 -16.23 9.65 15.40
CA ALA A 361 -15.38 9.94 14.25
C ALA A 361 -16.22 10.26 13.00
N VAL A 362 -17.24 9.44 12.69
CA VAL A 362 -18.18 9.70 11.58
C VAL A 362 -18.84 11.06 11.76
N THR A 363 -19.31 11.37 12.96
CA THR A 363 -19.98 12.64 13.27
C THR A 363 -19.04 13.83 13.07
N GLY A 364 -17.80 13.73 13.55
CA GLY A 364 -16.78 14.76 13.37
C GLY A 364 -16.45 15.04 11.90
N ILE A 365 -16.24 13.98 11.09
CA ILE A 365 -15.95 14.12 9.65
C ILE A 365 -17.20 14.59 8.87
N LYS A 366 -18.40 14.14 9.25
CA LYS A 366 -19.67 14.65 8.66
C LYS A 366 -19.82 16.15 8.87
N GLY A 367 -19.41 16.68 10.02
CA GLY A 367 -19.45 18.11 10.31
C GLY A 367 -18.53 18.97 9.43
N GLN A 368 -17.54 18.38 8.76
CA GLN A 368 -16.62 19.09 7.86
C GLN A 368 -17.31 19.47 6.53
N SER A 369 -16.75 20.48 5.85
CA SER A 369 -17.26 20.94 4.55
C SER A 369 -17.23 19.82 3.49
N PRO A 370 -18.30 19.62 2.71
CA PRO A 370 -18.31 18.68 1.59
C PRO A 370 -17.24 18.91 0.53
N ALA A 371 -16.66 20.11 0.45
CA ALA A 371 -15.61 20.45 -0.49
C ALA A 371 -14.23 19.86 -0.13
N VAL A 372 -14.06 19.32 1.09
CA VAL A 372 -12.80 18.70 1.52
C VAL A 372 -12.62 17.35 0.80
N PRO A 373 -11.62 17.18 -0.08
CA PRO A 373 -11.48 15.96 -0.88
C PRO A 373 -11.30 14.69 -0.04
N SER A 374 -10.61 14.79 1.11
CA SER A 374 -10.38 13.66 2.02
C SER A 374 -11.65 13.22 2.76
N ARG A 375 -12.66 14.09 2.91
CA ARG A 375 -13.89 13.81 3.67
C ARG A 375 -14.60 12.57 3.16
N ARG A 376 -14.79 12.46 1.84
CA ARG A 376 -15.43 11.30 1.22
C ARG A 376 -14.68 10.01 1.54
N ARG A 377 -13.35 10.02 1.36
CA ARG A 377 -12.49 8.86 1.62
C ARG A 377 -12.54 8.46 3.10
N SER A 378 -12.44 9.42 4.01
CA SER A 378 -12.51 9.17 5.46
C SER A 378 -13.86 8.60 5.89
N LEU A 379 -14.97 9.15 5.39
CA LEU A 379 -16.31 8.61 5.67
C LEU A 379 -16.49 7.20 5.12
N ALA A 380 -15.97 6.91 3.92
CA ALA A 380 -16.07 5.58 3.33
C ALA A 380 -15.38 4.52 4.21
N ILE A 381 -14.17 4.82 4.70
CA ILE A 381 -13.44 3.95 5.62
C ILE A 381 -14.23 3.79 6.93
N LEU A 382 -14.67 4.88 7.54
CA LEU A 382 -15.36 4.85 8.83
C LEU A 382 -16.69 4.09 8.77
N TYR A 383 -17.52 4.31 7.74
CA TYR A 383 -18.77 3.57 7.59
C TYR A 383 -18.54 2.09 7.34
N GLN A 384 -17.51 1.73 6.57
CA GLN A 384 -17.17 0.33 6.36
C GLN A 384 -16.83 -0.35 7.69
N GLN A 385 -15.98 0.28 8.51
CA GLN A 385 -15.58 -0.26 9.82
C GLN A 385 -16.74 -0.29 10.82
N LEU A 386 -17.53 0.79 10.91
CA LEU A 386 -18.67 0.88 11.82
C LEU A 386 -19.78 -0.11 11.43
N GLY A 387 -20.11 -0.21 10.14
CA GLY A 387 -21.09 -1.16 9.64
C GLY A 387 -20.66 -2.60 9.84
N GLN A 388 -19.36 -2.90 9.63
CA GLN A 388 -18.80 -4.22 9.94
C GLN A 388 -18.93 -4.54 11.42
N LEU A 389 -18.56 -3.61 12.30
CA LEU A 389 -18.67 -3.79 13.74
C LEU A 389 -20.11 -4.03 14.17
N TYR A 390 -21.07 -3.27 13.64
CA TYR A 390 -22.50 -3.53 13.90
C TYR A 390 -22.94 -4.91 13.41
N ARG A 391 -22.46 -5.36 12.25
CA ARG A 391 -22.76 -6.70 11.72
C ARG A 391 -22.19 -7.79 12.63
N ASP A 392 -20.95 -7.64 13.10
CA ASP A 392 -20.28 -8.59 13.98
C ASP A 392 -20.95 -8.67 15.36
N THR A 393 -21.47 -7.55 15.86
CA THR A 393 -22.30 -7.52 17.08
C THR A 393 -23.78 -7.86 16.80
N GLN A 394 -24.10 -8.37 15.61
CA GLN A 394 -25.44 -8.78 15.17
C GLN A 394 -26.50 -7.68 15.19
N ASN A 395 -26.10 -6.41 15.23
CA ASN A 395 -26.97 -5.25 15.03
C ASN A 395 -27.14 -4.98 13.53
N TYR A 396 -27.76 -5.95 12.84
CA TYR A 396 -27.87 -5.95 11.38
C TYR A 396 -28.60 -4.72 10.84
N GLN A 397 -29.59 -4.20 11.57
CA GLN A 397 -30.31 -3.00 11.15
C GLN A 397 -29.42 -1.76 11.13
N ALA A 398 -28.59 -1.56 12.16
CA ALA A 398 -27.63 -0.47 12.20
C ALA A 398 -26.53 -0.64 11.15
N ALA A 399 -26.07 -1.88 10.93
CA ALA A 399 -25.11 -2.20 9.88
C ALA A 399 -25.64 -1.82 8.49
N ILE A 400 -26.87 -2.25 8.15
CA ILE A 400 -27.52 -1.92 6.87
C ILE A 400 -27.63 -0.41 6.69
N TYR A 401 -28.15 0.32 7.70
CA TYR A 401 -28.26 1.78 7.63
C TYR A 401 -26.89 2.45 7.43
N THR A 402 -25.85 1.97 8.11
CA THR A 402 -24.50 2.50 7.97
C THR A 402 -23.93 2.26 6.58
N PHE A 403 -24.20 1.11 5.98
CA PHE A 403 -23.79 0.81 4.60
C PHE A 403 -24.63 1.57 3.56
N GLU A 404 -25.91 1.85 3.82
CA GLU A 404 -26.71 2.74 2.96
C GLU A 404 -26.09 4.15 2.93
N GLU A 405 -25.67 4.66 4.08
CA GLU A 405 -24.96 5.95 4.18
C GLU A 405 -23.61 5.94 3.45
N LEU A 406 -22.89 4.82 3.43
CA LEU A 406 -21.70 4.62 2.59
C LEU A 406 -22.06 4.77 1.10
N GLY A 407 -23.17 4.16 0.66
CA GLY A 407 -23.59 4.24 -0.74
C GLY A 407 -23.96 5.65 -1.22
N HIS A 408 -24.33 6.55 -0.31
CA HIS A 408 -24.58 7.95 -0.64
C HIS A 408 -23.31 8.77 -0.96
N LEU A 409 -22.11 8.23 -0.74
CA LEU A 409 -20.84 8.94 -0.97
C LEU A 409 -20.42 8.99 -2.45
N GLY A 410 -20.88 8.03 -3.27
CA GLY A 410 -20.52 7.95 -4.69
C GLY A 410 -20.85 6.59 -5.30
N GLU A 411 -20.71 6.47 -6.62
CA GLU A 411 -21.05 5.23 -7.32
C GLU A 411 -20.15 4.05 -6.92
N GLU A 412 -18.86 4.29 -6.68
CA GLU A 412 -17.94 3.23 -6.23
C GLU A 412 -18.33 2.71 -4.84
N GLU A 413 -18.63 3.62 -3.93
CA GLU A 413 -19.07 3.30 -2.58
C GLU A 413 -20.47 2.66 -2.59
N ASP A 414 -21.38 3.04 -3.48
CA ASP A 414 -22.69 2.39 -3.62
C ASP A 414 -22.57 0.94 -4.12
N ARG A 415 -21.64 0.66 -5.04
CA ARG A 415 -21.35 -0.73 -5.46
C ARG A 415 -20.85 -1.56 -4.27
N ARG A 416 -19.91 -1.01 -3.50
CA ARG A 416 -19.38 -1.66 -2.29
C ARG A 416 -20.45 -1.84 -1.21
N ALA A 417 -21.23 -0.81 -0.93
CA ALA A 417 -22.32 -0.81 0.04
C ALA A 417 -23.34 -1.90 -0.26
N ARG A 418 -23.74 -2.08 -1.52
CA ARG A 418 -24.71 -3.12 -1.91
C ARG A 418 -24.21 -4.53 -1.60
N MET A 419 -22.94 -4.82 -1.88
CA MET A 419 -22.34 -6.11 -1.53
C MET A 419 -22.31 -6.30 0.00
N LEU A 420 -21.92 -5.27 0.75
CA LEU A 420 -21.92 -5.32 2.22
C LEU A 420 -23.34 -5.51 2.80
N ILE A 421 -24.36 -4.89 2.22
CA ILE A 421 -25.77 -5.07 2.61
C ILE A 421 -26.26 -6.48 2.28
N MET A 422 -25.94 -7.00 1.10
CA MET A 422 -26.23 -8.40 0.72
C MET A 422 -25.66 -9.37 1.74
N ASP A 423 -24.37 -9.21 2.08
CA ASP A 423 -23.70 -10.04 3.08
C ASP A 423 -24.31 -9.87 4.47
N THR A 424 -24.80 -8.67 4.81
CA THR A 424 -25.45 -8.40 6.10
C THR A 424 -26.81 -9.10 6.19
N TYR A 425 -27.62 -9.07 5.13
CA TYR A 425 -28.86 -9.86 5.07
C TYR A 425 -28.59 -11.37 5.11
N ARG A 426 -27.54 -11.82 4.41
CA ARG A 426 -27.07 -13.21 4.49
C ARG A 426 -26.68 -13.60 5.92
N ALA A 427 -25.91 -12.76 6.61
CA ALA A 427 -25.52 -12.97 8.02
C ALA A 427 -26.75 -12.98 8.96
N ALA A 428 -27.73 -12.10 8.70
CA ALA A 428 -29.03 -12.08 9.37
C ALA A 428 -29.94 -13.27 9.01
N LYS A 429 -29.49 -14.19 8.15
CA LYS A 429 -30.24 -15.34 7.62
C LYS A 429 -31.50 -14.97 6.82
N ASP A 430 -31.59 -13.71 6.37
CA ASP A 430 -32.65 -13.21 5.48
C ASP A 430 -32.20 -13.31 4.01
N LEU A 431 -32.10 -14.55 3.52
CA LEU A 431 -31.62 -14.84 2.17
C LEU A 431 -32.53 -14.25 1.09
N SER A 432 -33.83 -14.08 1.39
CA SER A 432 -34.79 -13.46 0.48
C SER A 432 -34.44 -12.00 0.21
N LYS A 433 -34.17 -11.21 1.27
CA LYS A 433 -33.71 -9.83 1.09
C LYS A 433 -32.32 -9.75 0.48
N ALA A 434 -31.40 -10.63 0.86
CA ALA A 434 -30.06 -10.66 0.26
C ALA A 434 -30.12 -10.84 -1.26
N LEU A 435 -30.93 -11.81 -1.74
CA LEU A 435 -31.15 -12.05 -3.17
C LEU A 435 -31.86 -10.88 -3.86
N GLN A 436 -32.84 -10.26 -3.19
CA GLN A 436 -33.53 -9.09 -3.72
C GLN A 436 -32.57 -7.91 -3.90
N THR A 437 -31.76 -7.60 -2.89
CA THR A 437 -30.71 -6.56 -2.96
C THR A 437 -29.72 -6.86 -4.08
N GLY A 438 -29.30 -8.12 -4.25
CA GLY A 438 -28.42 -8.51 -5.35
C GLY A 438 -29.05 -8.30 -6.73
N LYS A 439 -30.35 -8.61 -6.90
CA LYS A 439 -31.07 -8.33 -8.15
C LYS A 439 -31.16 -6.84 -8.45
N GLU A 440 -31.45 -6.02 -7.44
CA GLU A 440 -31.49 -4.56 -7.57
C GLU A 440 -30.11 -3.98 -7.90
N ALA A 441 -29.06 -4.50 -7.26
CA ALA A 441 -27.68 -4.12 -7.52
C ALA A 441 -27.27 -4.45 -8.96
N LEU A 442 -27.62 -5.64 -9.47
CA LEU A 442 -27.36 -6.04 -10.86
C LEU A 442 -28.19 -5.24 -11.87
N ALA A 443 -29.41 -4.84 -11.53
CA ALA A 443 -30.21 -3.96 -12.39
C ALA A 443 -29.56 -2.58 -12.53
N LYS A 444 -28.94 -2.07 -11.46
CA LYS A 444 -28.23 -0.78 -11.46
C LYS A 444 -26.83 -0.86 -12.07
N TYR A 445 -26.10 -1.94 -11.81
CA TYR A 445 -24.70 -2.15 -12.22
C TYR A 445 -24.54 -3.48 -12.99
N PRO A 446 -25.15 -3.61 -14.18
CA PRO A 446 -25.22 -4.89 -14.89
C PRO A 446 -23.85 -5.43 -15.35
N ALA A 447 -22.85 -4.55 -15.48
CA ALA A 447 -21.50 -4.91 -15.90
C ALA A 447 -20.53 -5.19 -14.74
N ASP A 448 -20.91 -4.94 -13.49
CA ASP A 448 -19.99 -5.10 -12.35
C ASP A 448 -19.76 -6.59 -12.01
N PRO A 449 -18.53 -7.11 -12.12
CA PRO A 449 -18.25 -8.51 -11.88
C PRO A 449 -18.29 -8.90 -10.40
N SER A 450 -18.02 -7.96 -9.49
CA SER A 450 -18.02 -8.23 -8.05
C SER A 450 -19.44 -8.42 -7.56
N ILE A 451 -20.36 -7.54 -7.95
CA ILE A 451 -21.79 -7.65 -7.62
C ILE A 451 -22.38 -8.94 -8.22
N ARG A 452 -22.00 -9.28 -9.46
CA ARG A 452 -22.42 -10.53 -10.11
C ARG A 452 -21.95 -11.75 -9.34
N THR A 453 -20.69 -11.76 -8.90
CA THR A 453 -20.12 -12.83 -8.10
C THR A 453 -20.83 -12.95 -6.75
N SER A 454 -20.98 -11.87 -5.99
CA SER A 454 -21.72 -11.87 -4.71
C SER A 454 -23.15 -12.37 -4.87
N HIS A 455 -23.86 -11.99 -5.94
CA HIS A 455 -25.21 -12.49 -6.19
C HIS A 455 -25.24 -13.98 -6.56
N ALA A 456 -24.29 -14.44 -7.37
CA ALA A 456 -24.17 -15.86 -7.72
C ALA A 456 -23.88 -16.73 -6.49
N LEU A 457 -23.02 -16.29 -5.57
CA LEU A 457 -22.77 -17.00 -4.31
C LEU A 457 -24.07 -17.16 -3.49
N LEU A 458 -24.89 -16.11 -3.38
CA LEU A 458 -26.20 -16.19 -2.72
C LEU A 458 -27.17 -17.15 -3.42
N LEU A 459 -27.17 -17.17 -4.76
CA LEU A 459 -27.97 -18.14 -5.53
C LEU A 459 -27.55 -19.58 -5.20
N GLY A 460 -26.24 -19.84 -5.12
CA GLY A 460 -25.69 -21.14 -4.70
C GLY A 460 -26.16 -21.53 -3.29
N GLU A 461 -26.11 -20.60 -2.33
CA GLU A 461 -26.61 -20.84 -0.97
C GLU A 461 -28.12 -21.07 -0.88
N ASN A 462 -28.88 -20.51 -1.83
CA ASN A 462 -30.31 -20.72 -1.99
C ASN A 462 -30.65 -22.01 -2.75
N GLY A 463 -29.65 -22.82 -3.12
CA GLY A 463 -29.83 -24.08 -3.86
C GLY A 463 -30.01 -23.91 -5.38
N GLN A 464 -29.82 -22.70 -5.91
CA GLN A 464 -29.88 -22.41 -7.35
C GLN A 464 -28.48 -22.55 -7.99
N THR A 465 -27.87 -23.71 -7.81
CA THR A 465 -26.47 -24.01 -8.20
C THR A 465 -26.21 -23.76 -9.69
N ASP A 466 -27.09 -24.23 -10.57
CA ASP A 466 -26.88 -24.12 -12.02
C ASP A 466 -26.95 -22.67 -12.51
N ASP A 467 -27.88 -21.88 -11.98
CA ASP A 467 -28.02 -20.45 -12.30
C ASP A 467 -26.79 -19.67 -11.82
N ALA A 468 -26.33 -19.96 -10.60
CA ALA A 468 -25.14 -19.37 -10.01
C ALA A 468 -23.89 -19.67 -10.85
N VAL A 469 -23.65 -20.94 -11.20
CA VAL A 469 -22.47 -21.33 -11.98
C VAL A 469 -22.54 -20.75 -13.39
N LYS A 470 -23.71 -20.73 -14.03
CA LYS A 470 -23.88 -20.09 -15.34
C LYS A 470 -23.47 -18.61 -15.28
N MET A 471 -23.85 -17.92 -14.21
CA MET A 471 -23.52 -16.52 -14.00
C MET A 471 -22.01 -16.30 -13.79
N LEU A 472 -21.34 -17.17 -13.02
CA LEU A 472 -19.90 -17.11 -12.79
C LEU A 472 -19.08 -17.47 -14.03
N ARG A 473 -19.46 -18.53 -14.77
CA ARG A 473 -18.77 -18.94 -16.01
C ARG A 473 -18.77 -17.88 -17.10
N ALA A 474 -19.77 -17.00 -17.12
CA ALA A 474 -19.82 -15.87 -18.04
C ALA A 474 -18.72 -14.82 -17.80
N GLN A 475 -17.97 -14.94 -16.69
CA GLN A 475 -16.88 -14.03 -16.31
C GLN A 475 -15.49 -14.59 -16.61
N LEU A 476 -15.39 -15.80 -17.18
CA LEU A 476 -14.09 -16.41 -17.51
C LEU A 476 -13.46 -15.76 -18.76
N HIS A 477 -12.17 -15.49 -18.69
CA HIS A 477 -11.37 -14.81 -19.71
C HIS A 477 -10.40 -15.74 -20.46
N GLY A 478 -10.10 -16.92 -19.91
CA GLY A 478 -9.18 -17.90 -20.47
C GLY A 478 -7.71 -17.65 -20.14
N ASP A 479 -7.43 -16.86 -19.10
CA ASP A 479 -6.08 -16.53 -18.64
C ASP A 479 -5.92 -16.73 -17.12
N THR A 480 -4.77 -16.35 -16.56
CA THR A 480 -4.45 -16.54 -15.13
C THR A 480 -5.37 -15.79 -14.18
N SER A 481 -6.11 -14.77 -14.64
CA SER A 481 -7.07 -14.02 -13.80
C SER A 481 -8.31 -14.85 -13.42
N ASP A 482 -8.56 -15.96 -14.12
CA ASP A 482 -9.72 -16.82 -13.88
C ASP A 482 -9.65 -17.64 -12.59
N ARG A 483 -8.51 -17.66 -11.89
CA ARG A 483 -8.31 -18.49 -10.68
C ARG A 483 -9.41 -18.24 -9.63
N GLU A 484 -9.72 -16.97 -9.36
CA GLU A 484 -10.76 -16.59 -8.40
C GLU A 484 -12.17 -16.98 -8.89
N ALA A 485 -12.45 -16.84 -10.19
CA ALA A 485 -13.72 -17.26 -10.77
C ALA A 485 -13.94 -18.78 -10.65
N TYR A 486 -12.90 -19.58 -10.91
CA TYR A 486 -12.94 -21.02 -10.72
C TYR A 486 -13.14 -21.42 -9.25
N LEU A 487 -12.50 -20.73 -8.31
CA LEU A 487 -12.73 -20.94 -6.87
C LEU A 487 -14.19 -20.67 -6.47
N ASN A 488 -14.78 -19.58 -6.96
CA ASN A 488 -16.20 -19.27 -6.72
C ASN A 488 -17.13 -20.34 -7.34
N ILE A 489 -16.81 -20.84 -8.55
CA ILE A 489 -17.57 -21.93 -9.18
C ILE A 489 -17.47 -23.21 -8.35
N ALA A 490 -16.27 -23.57 -7.91
CA ALA A 490 -16.03 -24.74 -7.08
C ALA A 490 -16.79 -24.64 -5.74
N GLN A 491 -16.79 -23.47 -5.11
CA GLN A 491 -17.54 -23.22 -3.87
C GLN A 491 -19.05 -23.36 -4.08
N VAL A 492 -19.60 -22.81 -5.16
CA VAL A 492 -21.04 -22.95 -5.49
C VAL A 492 -21.41 -24.42 -5.70
N TYR A 493 -20.59 -25.18 -6.43
CA TYR A 493 -20.83 -26.62 -6.61
C TYR A 493 -20.69 -27.40 -5.31
N GLU A 494 -19.68 -27.11 -4.48
CA GLU A 494 -19.49 -27.76 -3.16
C GLU A 494 -20.72 -27.57 -2.27
N ARG A 495 -21.20 -26.32 -2.14
CA ARG A 495 -22.40 -26.00 -1.37
C ARG A 495 -23.67 -26.63 -1.94
N GLY A 496 -23.72 -26.77 -3.27
CA GLY A 496 -24.75 -27.52 -3.98
C GLY A 496 -24.64 -29.06 -3.86
N ARG A 497 -23.58 -29.58 -3.20
CA ARG A 497 -23.23 -31.01 -3.09
C ARG A 497 -22.91 -31.68 -4.44
N HIS A 498 -22.55 -30.89 -5.45
CA HIS A 498 -22.08 -31.35 -6.75
C HIS A 498 -20.55 -31.55 -6.71
N TYR A 499 -20.10 -32.50 -5.89
CA TYR A 499 -18.68 -32.61 -5.49
C TYR A 499 -17.73 -32.89 -6.65
N LYS A 500 -18.19 -33.61 -7.67
CA LYS A 500 -17.37 -33.92 -8.85
C LYS A 500 -17.07 -32.64 -9.64
N GLU A 501 -18.10 -31.84 -9.91
CA GLU A 501 -17.97 -30.56 -10.60
C GLU A 501 -17.21 -29.52 -9.76
N ALA A 502 -17.35 -29.59 -8.44
CA ALA A 502 -16.57 -28.77 -7.51
C ALA A 502 -15.06 -29.09 -7.61
N GLU A 503 -14.70 -30.38 -7.60
CA GLU A 503 -13.32 -30.85 -7.77
C GLU A 503 -12.75 -30.44 -9.14
N GLU A 504 -13.52 -30.63 -10.22
CA GLU A 504 -13.13 -30.22 -11.57
C GLU A 504 -12.82 -28.70 -11.66
N ALA A 505 -13.68 -27.86 -11.08
CA ALA A 505 -13.47 -26.42 -11.06
C ALA A 505 -12.27 -26.00 -10.19
N ALA A 506 -12.06 -26.64 -9.03
CA ALA A 506 -10.92 -26.34 -8.18
C ALA A 506 -9.59 -26.74 -8.85
N HIS A 507 -9.52 -27.88 -9.53
CA HIS A 507 -8.34 -28.25 -10.31
C HIS A 507 -8.09 -27.33 -11.51
N ALA A 508 -9.15 -26.80 -12.14
CA ALA A 508 -8.98 -25.78 -13.17
C ALA A 508 -8.29 -24.51 -12.63
N ALA A 509 -8.55 -24.13 -11.38
CA ALA A 509 -7.83 -23.06 -10.69
C ALA A 509 -6.37 -23.44 -10.37
N GLU A 510 -6.14 -24.68 -9.92
CA GLU A 510 -4.82 -25.16 -9.46
C GLU A 510 -3.76 -25.14 -10.58
N VAL A 511 -4.15 -25.50 -11.81
CA VAL A 511 -3.24 -25.63 -12.96
C VAL A 511 -2.89 -24.28 -13.62
N LEU A 512 -3.54 -23.18 -13.22
CA LEU A 512 -3.20 -21.86 -13.76
C LEU A 512 -1.81 -21.43 -13.28
N PRO A 513 -0.94 -20.91 -14.17
CA PRO A 513 0.40 -20.43 -13.80
C PRO A 513 0.38 -19.44 -12.63
N GLY A 514 1.27 -19.61 -11.66
CA GLY A 514 1.30 -18.79 -10.46
C GLY A 514 2.35 -19.21 -9.44
N GLN A 515 2.48 -18.43 -8.37
CA GLN A 515 3.28 -18.82 -7.22
C GLN A 515 2.52 -19.86 -6.38
N PRO A 516 3.20 -20.82 -5.71
CA PRO A 516 2.53 -21.80 -4.84
C PRO A 516 1.57 -21.19 -3.82
N ARG A 517 1.91 -20.01 -3.26
CA ARG A 517 1.05 -19.31 -2.29
C ARG A 517 -0.30 -18.87 -2.86
N GLU A 518 -0.40 -18.67 -4.18
CA GLU A 518 -1.67 -18.29 -4.81
C GLU A 518 -2.67 -19.46 -4.88
N ASN A 519 -2.19 -20.70 -4.75
CA ASN A 519 -3.02 -21.91 -4.71
C ASN A 519 -3.47 -22.29 -3.29
N GLU A 520 -3.16 -21.49 -2.28
CA GLU A 520 -3.49 -21.77 -0.88
C GLU A 520 -5.00 -22.00 -0.68
N MET A 521 -5.85 -21.12 -1.22
CA MET A 521 -7.31 -21.28 -1.17
C MET A 521 -7.81 -22.45 -2.02
N VAL A 522 -7.12 -22.77 -3.13
CA VAL A 522 -7.46 -23.90 -4.00
C VAL A 522 -7.28 -25.22 -3.26
N TRP A 523 -6.13 -25.39 -2.61
CA TRP A 523 -5.85 -26.59 -1.82
C TRP A 523 -6.74 -26.70 -0.60
N PHE A 524 -7.05 -25.59 0.08
CA PHE A 524 -8.03 -25.62 1.17
C PHE A 524 -9.40 -26.11 0.69
N LEU A 525 -9.90 -25.57 -0.43
CA LEU A 525 -11.20 -25.94 -0.98
C LEU A 525 -11.22 -27.40 -1.47
N LEU A 526 -10.17 -27.87 -2.17
CA LEU A 526 -10.03 -29.28 -2.52
C LEU A 526 -10.01 -30.16 -1.27
N GLY A 527 -9.32 -29.74 -0.22
CA GLY A 527 -9.29 -30.42 1.08
C GLY A 527 -10.68 -30.58 1.67
N ALA A 528 -11.46 -29.50 1.72
CA ALA A 528 -12.84 -29.51 2.19
C ALA A 528 -13.75 -30.37 1.29
N ILE A 529 -13.63 -30.28 -0.04
CA ILE A 529 -14.38 -31.10 -1.00
C ILE A 529 -14.07 -32.60 -0.78
N TYR A 530 -12.81 -32.96 -0.57
CA TYR A 530 -12.41 -34.35 -0.30
C TYR A 530 -12.89 -34.84 1.07
N GLU A 531 -12.85 -33.99 2.11
CA GLU A 531 -13.40 -34.30 3.44
C GLU A 531 -14.90 -34.60 3.36
N ARG A 532 -15.68 -33.76 2.68
CA ARG A 532 -17.14 -33.97 2.49
C ARG A 532 -17.44 -35.27 1.73
N GLN A 533 -16.55 -35.66 0.81
CA GLN A 533 -16.62 -36.94 0.09
C GLN A 533 -16.06 -38.13 0.89
N LYS A 534 -15.55 -37.90 2.11
CA LYS A 534 -14.90 -38.88 2.99
C LYS A 534 -13.59 -39.46 2.44
N PHE A 535 -12.93 -38.74 1.52
CA PHE A 535 -11.59 -39.05 1.03
C PHE A 535 -10.53 -38.38 1.91
N PHE A 536 -10.46 -38.80 3.17
CA PHE A 536 -9.64 -38.14 4.20
C PHE A 536 -8.14 -38.09 3.88
N ASP A 537 -7.59 -39.13 3.24
CA ASP A 537 -6.17 -39.15 2.83
C ASP A 537 -5.87 -38.05 1.80
N LYS A 538 -6.77 -37.83 0.84
CA LYS A 538 -6.64 -36.76 -0.16
C LYS A 538 -6.82 -35.39 0.47
N ALA A 539 -7.75 -35.26 1.41
CA ALA A 539 -8.00 -34.01 2.13
C ALA A 539 -6.74 -33.58 2.91
N GLU A 540 -6.15 -34.51 3.66
CA GLU A 540 -4.90 -34.29 4.38
C GLU A 540 -3.75 -33.85 3.47
N GLU A 541 -3.60 -34.46 2.30
CA GLU A 541 -2.58 -34.05 1.33
C GLU A 541 -2.73 -32.57 0.96
N GLN A 542 -3.95 -32.10 0.71
CA GLN A 542 -4.18 -30.70 0.32
C GLN A 542 -3.96 -29.74 1.50
N PHE A 543 -4.41 -30.09 2.71
CA PHE A 543 -4.12 -29.29 3.91
C PHE A 543 -2.62 -29.17 4.17
N LYS A 544 -1.85 -30.23 3.96
CA LYS A 544 -0.37 -30.19 4.07
C LYS A 544 0.27 -29.31 3.01
N LYS A 545 -0.25 -29.24 1.78
CA LYS A 545 0.24 -28.27 0.77
C LYS A 545 0.05 -26.82 1.25
N VAL A 546 -1.10 -26.50 1.83
CA VAL A 546 -1.34 -25.17 2.44
C VAL A 546 -0.32 -24.90 3.55
N LEU A 547 -0.17 -25.82 4.51
CA LEU A 547 0.74 -25.62 5.64
C LEU A 547 2.23 -25.61 5.25
N ALA A 548 2.59 -26.19 4.09
CA ALA A 548 3.95 -26.10 3.56
C ALA A 548 4.30 -24.68 3.05
N VAL A 549 3.32 -23.94 2.52
CA VAL A 549 3.52 -22.55 2.06
C VAL A 549 3.18 -21.52 3.14
N ASN A 550 2.22 -21.84 4.02
CA ASN A 550 1.78 -20.99 5.12
C ASN A 550 1.60 -21.83 6.41
N PRO A 551 2.68 -22.06 7.18
CA PRO A 551 2.63 -22.87 8.40
C PRO A 551 1.76 -22.31 9.52
N LYS A 552 1.37 -21.03 9.44
CA LYS A 552 0.54 -20.32 10.43
C LYS A 552 -0.90 -20.12 9.97
N ASN A 553 -1.35 -20.78 8.91
CA ASN A 553 -2.74 -20.67 8.47
C ASN A 553 -3.70 -21.28 9.52
N ALA A 554 -4.20 -20.44 10.44
CA ALA A 554 -5.05 -20.85 11.55
C ALA A 554 -6.35 -21.56 11.10
N PRO A 555 -7.07 -21.09 10.06
CA PRO A 555 -8.21 -21.81 9.51
C PRO A 555 -7.89 -23.25 9.09
N VAL A 556 -6.79 -23.47 8.36
CA VAL A 556 -6.39 -24.81 7.90
C VAL A 556 -5.88 -25.67 9.04
N LEU A 557 -5.07 -25.12 9.94
CA LEU A 557 -4.63 -25.81 11.16
C LEU A 557 -5.84 -26.32 11.95
N ASN A 558 -6.84 -25.46 12.18
CA ASN A 558 -8.05 -25.84 12.87
C ASN A 558 -8.87 -26.88 12.09
N TYR A 559 -9.12 -26.66 10.80
CA TYR A 559 -9.94 -27.57 9.99
C TYR A 559 -9.33 -28.97 9.89
N TYR A 560 -8.01 -29.04 9.66
CA TYR A 560 -7.28 -30.29 9.60
C TYR A 560 -7.24 -30.99 10.96
N GLY A 561 -6.94 -30.24 12.03
CA GLY A 561 -6.96 -30.77 13.39
C GLY A 561 -8.35 -31.27 13.80
N TYR A 562 -9.41 -30.53 13.49
CA TYR A 562 -10.79 -30.93 13.71
C TYR A 562 -11.15 -32.20 12.94
N MET A 563 -10.76 -32.33 11.67
CA MET A 563 -10.99 -33.54 10.88
C MET A 563 -10.36 -34.78 11.55
N LEU A 564 -9.10 -34.70 11.98
CA LEU A 564 -8.43 -35.78 12.70
C LEU A 564 -9.12 -36.09 14.04
N GLY A 565 -9.48 -35.04 14.77
CA GLY A 565 -10.20 -35.11 16.04
C GLY A 565 -11.55 -35.80 15.93
N ASP A 566 -12.35 -35.44 14.93
CA ASP A 566 -13.68 -36.01 14.75
C ASP A 566 -13.62 -37.48 14.32
N LEU A 567 -12.65 -37.83 13.46
CA LEU A 567 -12.34 -39.21 13.10
C LEU A 567 -11.81 -40.04 14.28
N GLY A 568 -11.32 -39.39 15.33
CA GLY A 568 -10.75 -40.07 16.50
C GLY A 568 -9.36 -40.65 16.25
N ILE A 569 -8.63 -40.14 15.25
CA ILE A 569 -7.30 -40.63 14.87
C ILE A 569 -6.24 -39.56 15.15
N ARG A 570 -5.04 -39.99 15.53
CA ARG A 570 -3.88 -39.09 15.78
C ARG A 570 -4.26 -37.88 16.64
N LEU A 571 -4.96 -38.13 17.75
CA LEU A 571 -5.53 -37.09 18.61
C LEU A 571 -4.45 -36.13 19.17
N ASP A 572 -3.24 -36.62 19.41
CA ASP A 572 -2.10 -35.77 19.81
C ASP A 572 -1.72 -34.76 18.70
N GLU A 573 -1.73 -35.18 17.43
CA GLU A 573 -1.47 -34.31 16.27
C GLU A 573 -2.63 -33.31 16.10
N ALA A 574 -3.88 -33.80 16.21
CA ALA A 574 -5.08 -32.96 16.17
C ALA A 574 -5.05 -31.85 17.23
N GLU A 575 -4.72 -32.20 18.48
CA GLU A 575 -4.58 -31.26 19.59
C GLU A 575 -3.51 -30.20 19.27
N ALA A 576 -2.32 -30.62 18.82
CA ALA A 576 -1.22 -29.70 18.49
C ALA A 576 -1.59 -28.71 17.38
N LEU A 577 -2.25 -29.18 16.32
CA LEU A 577 -2.71 -28.34 15.21
C LEU A 577 -3.71 -27.28 15.68
N VAL A 578 -4.74 -27.67 16.43
CA VAL A 578 -5.75 -26.72 16.93
C VAL A 578 -5.18 -25.78 17.99
N GLN A 579 -4.25 -26.23 18.83
CA GLN A 579 -3.53 -25.35 19.75
C GLN A 579 -2.69 -24.31 19.01
N GLN A 580 -2.06 -24.68 17.90
CA GLN A 580 -1.36 -23.73 17.05
C GLN A 580 -2.34 -22.74 16.40
N ALA A 581 -3.51 -23.19 15.93
CA ALA A 581 -4.56 -22.30 15.44
C ALA A 581 -5.02 -21.30 16.52
N LEU A 582 -5.23 -21.75 17.76
CA LEU A 582 -5.57 -20.92 18.91
C LEU A 582 -4.43 -20.00 19.36
N LYS A 583 -3.19 -20.26 18.98
CA LYS A 583 -2.09 -19.33 19.23
C LYS A 583 -2.17 -18.14 18.28
N GLU A 584 -2.56 -18.37 17.03
CA GLU A 584 -2.73 -17.33 16.02
C GLU A 584 -4.06 -16.57 16.21
N ASP A 585 -5.13 -17.23 16.66
CA ASP A 585 -6.41 -16.61 17.03
C ASP A 585 -6.95 -17.13 18.39
N PRO A 586 -6.50 -16.56 19.53
CA PRO A 586 -6.83 -17.05 20.87
C PRO A 586 -8.28 -16.90 21.32
N TYR A 587 -9.05 -16.06 20.63
CA TYR A 587 -10.43 -15.74 21.01
C TYR A 587 -11.48 -16.40 20.12
N ASN A 588 -11.04 -17.18 19.12
CA ASN A 588 -11.91 -17.88 18.18
C ASN A 588 -12.77 -18.96 18.87
N GLY A 589 -14.10 -18.84 18.80
CA GLY A 589 -15.03 -19.78 19.42
C GLY A 589 -15.00 -21.14 18.74
N ALA A 590 -14.97 -21.17 17.40
CA ALA A 590 -14.90 -22.40 16.62
C ALA A 590 -13.62 -23.22 16.87
N TYR A 591 -12.48 -22.56 17.12
CA TYR A 591 -11.22 -23.26 17.43
C TYR A 591 -11.24 -23.84 18.85
N LEU A 592 -11.84 -23.11 19.80
CA LEU A 592 -12.10 -23.63 21.14
C LEU A 592 -13.06 -24.82 21.10
N ASP A 593 -14.09 -24.80 20.25
CA ASP A 593 -14.98 -25.94 20.06
C ASP A 593 -14.22 -27.17 19.54
N SER A 594 -13.39 -26.98 18.51
CA SER A 594 -12.58 -28.05 17.92
C SER A 594 -11.65 -28.69 18.96
N LEU A 595 -10.96 -27.87 19.77
CA LEU A 595 -10.10 -28.37 20.86
C LEU A 595 -10.92 -29.06 21.95
N GLY A 596 -12.08 -28.50 22.32
CA GLY A 596 -13.00 -29.09 23.29
C GLY A 596 -13.53 -30.45 22.85
N TRP A 597 -13.80 -30.61 21.54
CA TRP A 597 -14.22 -31.87 20.93
C TRP A 597 -13.10 -32.91 20.90
N ILE A 598 -11.87 -32.52 20.59
CA ILE A 598 -10.69 -33.38 20.67
C ILE A 598 -10.52 -33.91 22.10
N TYR A 599 -10.58 -33.03 23.12
CA TYR A 599 -10.53 -33.44 24.53
C TYR A 599 -11.68 -34.39 24.91
N PHE A 600 -12.87 -34.24 24.34
CA PHE A 600 -13.98 -35.17 24.55
C PHE A 600 -13.67 -36.56 24.00
N LYS A 601 -13.08 -36.65 22.80
CA LYS A 601 -12.67 -37.90 22.13
C LYS A 601 -11.54 -38.60 22.89
N GLU A 602 -10.59 -37.84 23.43
CA GLU A 602 -9.53 -38.34 24.32
C GLU A 602 -10.00 -38.72 25.72
N ASN A 603 -11.29 -38.51 26.04
CA ASN A 603 -11.87 -38.73 27.36
C ASN A 603 -11.32 -37.81 28.46
N LYS A 604 -10.70 -36.67 28.09
CA LYS A 604 -10.29 -35.57 28.98
C LYS A 604 -11.50 -34.68 29.32
N LEU A 605 -12.54 -35.27 29.93
CA LEU A 605 -13.88 -34.64 30.05
C LEU A 605 -13.91 -33.30 30.80
N GLY A 606 -13.07 -33.12 31.83
CA GLY A 606 -12.99 -31.85 32.56
C GLY A 606 -12.39 -30.71 31.73
N ALA A 607 -11.34 -31.01 30.96
CA ALA A 607 -10.76 -30.05 30.02
C ALA A 607 -11.75 -29.72 28.90
N SER A 608 -12.41 -30.73 28.34
CA SER A 608 -13.48 -30.56 27.36
C SER A 608 -14.59 -29.64 27.87
N GLU A 609 -15.09 -29.84 29.10
CA GLU A 609 -16.12 -28.98 29.69
C GLU A 609 -15.67 -27.53 29.81
N SER A 610 -14.45 -27.30 30.32
CA SER A 610 -13.92 -25.96 30.44
C SER A 610 -13.74 -25.27 29.09
N THR A 611 -13.33 -26.00 28.05
CA THR A 611 -13.07 -25.42 26.73
C THR A 611 -14.36 -25.18 25.94
N LEU A 612 -15.28 -26.15 25.88
CA LEU A 612 -16.56 -26.00 25.19
C LEU A 612 -17.44 -24.91 25.81
N ARG A 613 -17.40 -24.72 27.13
CA ARG A 613 -18.10 -23.60 27.76
C ARG A 613 -17.54 -22.25 27.32
N LYS A 614 -16.22 -22.11 27.19
CA LYS A 614 -15.60 -20.91 26.62
C LYS A 614 -16.00 -20.72 25.16
N ALA A 615 -16.06 -21.80 24.38
CA ALA A 615 -16.52 -21.74 22.99
C ALA A 615 -17.95 -21.17 22.89
N VAL A 616 -18.90 -21.68 23.68
CA VAL A 616 -20.27 -21.14 23.75
C VAL A 616 -20.30 -19.68 24.23
N GLU A 617 -19.44 -19.30 25.18
CA GLU A 617 -19.36 -17.90 25.63
C GLU A 617 -18.95 -16.94 24.51
N ARG A 618 -18.10 -17.39 23.58
CA ARG A 618 -17.63 -16.62 22.40
C ARG A 618 -18.63 -16.68 21.25
N GLU A 619 -19.18 -17.85 20.95
CA GLU A 619 -20.08 -18.10 19.83
C GLU A 619 -21.39 -18.74 20.31
N ARG A 620 -22.28 -17.90 20.83
CA ARG A 620 -23.54 -18.32 21.48
C ARG A 620 -24.63 -18.83 20.54
N HIS A 621 -24.46 -18.65 19.23
CA HIS A 621 -25.48 -18.96 18.22
C HIS A 621 -25.01 -20.02 17.24
N ASP A 622 -23.94 -20.76 17.58
CA ASP A 622 -23.47 -21.88 16.77
C ASP A 622 -24.14 -23.20 17.20
N ALA A 623 -24.78 -23.85 16.24
CA ALA A 623 -25.53 -25.07 16.48
C ALA A 623 -24.62 -26.26 16.83
N THR A 624 -23.42 -26.33 16.25
CA THR A 624 -22.46 -27.43 16.45
C THR A 624 -21.85 -27.36 17.85
N ILE A 625 -21.45 -26.16 18.30
CA ILE A 625 -20.87 -25.98 19.64
C ILE A 625 -21.85 -26.41 20.73
N HIS A 626 -23.13 -26.02 20.60
CA HIS A 626 -24.18 -26.47 21.51
C HIS A 626 -24.40 -27.99 21.47
N SER A 627 -24.30 -28.60 20.28
CA SER A 627 -24.41 -30.06 20.11
C SER A 627 -23.27 -30.79 20.84
N HIS A 628 -22.02 -30.35 20.65
CA HIS A 628 -20.85 -30.92 21.31
C HIS A 628 -20.93 -30.80 22.84
N LEU A 629 -21.33 -29.62 23.36
CA LEU A 629 -21.51 -29.44 24.80
C LEU A 629 -22.62 -30.33 25.37
N GLY A 630 -23.72 -30.51 24.63
CA GLY A 630 -24.78 -31.44 25.01
C GLY A 630 -24.31 -32.91 25.05
N ASP A 631 -23.54 -33.34 24.05
CA ASP A 631 -22.95 -34.69 24.00
C ASP A 631 -21.96 -34.93 25.16
N LEU A 632 -21.17 -33.92 25.52
CA LEU A 632 -20.33 -33.95 26.71
C LEU A 632 -21.16 -34.11 28.00
N TYR A 633 -22.20 -33.30 28.19
CA TYR A 633 -23.05 -33.42 29.37
C TYR A 633 -23.77 -34.77 29.46
N ALA A 634 -24.18 -35.34 28.32
CA ALA A 634 -24.75 -36.68 28.29
C ALA A 634 -23.74 -37.73 28.74
N LYS A 635 -22.48 -37.66 28.27
CA LYS A 635 -21.38 -38.56 28.70
C LYS A 635 -21.04 -38.40 30.19
N LEU A 636 -21.18 -37.20 30.75
CA LEU A 636 -21.04 -36.90 32.18
C LEU A 636 -22.26 -37.32 33.03
N GLY A 637 -23.32 -37.87 32.41
CA GLY A 637 -24.55 -38.29 33.11
C GLY A 637 -25.49 -37.13 33.49
N ARG A 638 -25.23 -35.91 33.00
CA ARG A 638 -26.00 -34.70 33.27
C ARG A 638 -27.09 -34.49 32.21
N GLY A 639 -28.08 -35.39 32.19
CA GLY A 639 -29.10 -35.48 31.14
C GLY A 639 -29.95 -34.21 30.92
N ASP A 640 -30.23 -33.46 31.98
CA ASP A 640 -31.01 -32.22 31.89
C ASP A 640 -30.23 -31.11 31.18
N LEU A 641 -28.94 -30.96 31.50
CA LEU A 641 -28.05 -30.01 30.82
C LEU A 641 -27.83 -30.42 29.36
N ALA A 642 -27.67 -31.72 29.09
CA ALA A 642 -27.57 -32.23 27.72
C ALA A 642 -28.79 -31.88 26.87
N ALA A 643 -29.99 -32.12 27.41
CA ALA A 643 -31.24 -31.80 26.71
C ALA A 643 -31.37 -30.29 26.44
N ALA A 644 -31.00 -29.44 27.39
CA ALA A 644 -31.05 -27.98 27.22
C ALA A 644 -30.10 -27.49 26.11
N GLU A 645 -28.88 -28.00 26.03
CA GLU A 645 -27.94 -27.61 24.97
C GLU A 645 -28.34 -28.16 23.60
N TRP A 646 -28.83 -29.41 23.52
CA TRP A 646 -29.37 -29.95 22.28
C TRP A 646 -30.60 -29.19 21.77
N GLU A 647 -31.48 -28.70 22.66
CA GLU A 647 -32.60 -27.84 22.27
C GLU A 647 -32.13 -26.52 21.65
N LYS A 648 -31.11 -25.87 22.25
CA LYS A 648 -30.50 -24.66 21.67
C LYS A 648 -29.91 -24.94 20.30
N SER A 649 -29.14 -26.03 20.18
CA SER A 649 -28.57 -26.47 18.90
C SER A 649 -29.64 -26.67 17.82
N LEU A 650 -30.77 -27.33 18.14
CA LEU A 650 -31.88 -27.50 17.19
C LEU A 650 -32.53 -26.17 16.78
N VAL A 651 -32.63 -25.20 17.69
CA VAL A 651 -33.14 -23.86 17.37
C VAL A 651 -32.23 -23.16 16.36
N GLU A 652 -30.91 -23.23 16.56
CA GLU A 652 -29.96 -22.59 15.63
C GLU A 652 -29.87 -23.34 14.30
N TRP A 653 -29.90 -24.68 14.28
CA TRP A 653 -29.99 -25.45 13.03
C TRP A 653 -31.23 -25.11 12.20
N ARG A 654 -32.38 -24.90 12.83
CA ARG A 654 -33.61 -24.50 12.12
C ARG A 654 -33.54 -23.10 11.51
N ARG A 655 -32.57 -22.29 11.93
CA ARG A 655 -32.31 -20.93 11.42
C ARG A 655 -31.14 -20.90 10.43
N SER A 656 -30.43 -22.00 10.23
CA SER A 656 -29.28 -22.05 9.32
C SER A 656 -29.71 -21.84 7.87
N LEU A 657 -28.78 -21.43 7.01
CA LEU A 657 -29.05 -21.35 5.58
C LEU A 657 -29.31 -22.76 5.01
N PRO A 658 -30.05 -22.89 3.90
CA PRO A 658 -30.33 -24.19 3.28
C PRO A 658 -29.05 -24.99 2.98
N ALA A 659 -28.01 -24.33 2.47
CA ALA A 659 -26.73 -24.95 2.19
C ALA A 659 -25.93 -25.38 3.45
N ASP A 660 -26.17 -24.74 4.60
CA ASP A 660 -25.51 -25.10 5.86
C ASP A 660 -26.21 -26.28 6.55
N LEU A 661 -27.51 -26.50 6.30
CA LEU A 661 -28.34 -27.44 7.06
C LEU A 661 -27.87 -28.90 6.92
N GLU A 662 -27.42 -29.49 8.02
CA GLU A 662 -27.04 -30.89 8.12
C GLU A 662 -28.21 -31.75 8.63
N ALA A 663 -29.15 -32.05 7.72
CA ALA A 663 -30.40 -32.76 8.05
C ALA A 663 -30.22 -34.06 8.84
N ASP A 664 -29.17 -34.84 8.54
CA ASP A 664 -28.86 -36.07 9.26
C ASP A 664 -28.47 -35.82 10.72
N LYS A 665 -27.66 -34.78 11.00
CA LYS A 665 -27.29 -34.39 12.36
C LYS A 665 -28.49 -33.85 13.13
N VAL A 666 -29.36 -33.08 12.48
CA VAL A 666 -30.61 -32.59 13.09
C VAL A 666 -31.50 -33.76 13.50
N ALA A 667 -31.69 -34.75 12.63
CA ALA A 667 -32.49 -35.94 12.94
C ALA A 667 -31.89 -36.79 14.07
N GLU A 668 -30.56 -36.94 14.11
CA GLU A 668 -29.86 -37.61 15.21
C GLU A 668 -30.08 -36.88 16.54
N LEU A 669 -29.98 -35.56 16.53
CA LEU A 669 -30.12 -34.71 17.70
C LEU A 669 -31.56 -34.72 18.25
N GLU A 670 -32.57 -34.69 17.38
CA GLU A 670 -33.98 -34.86 17.77
C GLU A 670 -34.24 -36.20 18.45
N LYS A 671 -33.61 -37.28 17.94
CA LYS A 671 -33.67 -38.61 18.57
C LYS A 671 -32.99 -38.63 19.94
N LYS A 672 -31.79 -38.03 20.08
CA LYS A 672 -31.07 -37.90 21.36
C LYS A 672 -31.92 -37.16 22.39
N LEU A 673 -32.53 -36.04 21.99
CA LEU A 673 -33.38 -35.23 22.85
C LEU A 673 -34.63 -35.98 23.34
N SER A 674 -35.32 -36.68 22.43
CA SER A 674 -36.49 -37.50 22.78
C SER A 674 -36.15 -38.59 23.80
N GLN A 675 -35.04 -39.31 23.58
CA GLN A 675 -34.58 -40.34 24.51
C GLN A 675 -34.20 -39.78 25.88
N SER A 676 -33.55 -38.61 25.92
CA SER A 676 -33.19 -37.95 27.18
C SER A 676 -34.44 -37.54 27.97
N LYS A 677 -35.41 -36.88 27.32
CA LYS A 677 -36.69 -36.50 27.95
C LYS A 677 -37.44 -37.70 28.52
N HIS A 678 -37.49 -38.81 27.81
CA HIS A 678 -38.09 -40.05 28.33
C HIS A 678 -37.38 -40.58 29.58
N ARG A 679 -36.05 -40.58 29.61
CA ARG A 679 -35.26 -41.02 30.78
C ARG A 679 -35.45 -40.10 32.00
N VAL A 680 -35.51 -38.78 31.78
CA VAL A 680 -35.77 -37.80 32.85
C VAL A 680 -37.18 -38.00 33.43
N ALA A 681 -38.20 -38.20 32.58
CA ALA A 681 -39.57 -38.48 33.01
C ALA A 681 -39.72 -39.80 33.78
N GLN A 682 -38.93 -40.82 33.44
CA GLN A 682 -38.90 -42.09 34.18
C GLN A 682 -38.21 -41.98 35.55
N LYS A 683 -37.18 -41.12 35.68
CA LYS A 683 -36.52 -40.86 36.97
C LYS A 683 -37.39 -40.03 37.91
N SER A 684 -38.13 -39.04 37.40
CA SER A 684 -39.04 -38.24 38.22
C SER A 684 -40.20 -39.09 38.75
N THR A 685 -40.79 -39.97 37.92
CA THR A 685 -41.86 -40.90 38.34
C THR A 685 -41.40 -41.98 39.32
N THR A 686 -40.15 -42.46 39.24
CA THR A 686 -39.60 -43.42 40.22
C THR A 686 -39.17 -42.78 41.54
N SER A 687 -38.83 -41.48 41.58
CA SER A 687 -38.53 -40.77 42.83
C SER A 687 -39.78 -40.45 43.66
N VAL A 688 -40.95 -40.32 43.01
CA VAL A 688 -42.25 -40.11 43.69
C VAL A 688 -42.85 -41.43 44.20
N ALA A 689 -42.32 -42.58 43.76
CA ALA A 689 -42.82 -43.92 44.07
C ALA A 689 -41.94 -44.69 45.09
N LYS A 690 -41.37 -44.01 46.09
CA LYS A 690 -40.85 -44.68 47.31
C LYS A 690 -41.61 -44.17 48.54
N PRO A 691 -42.42 -45.03 49.20
CA PRO A 691 -43.11 -44.69 50.44
C PRO A 691 -42.14 -44.54 51.63
#